data_AF-A0A8J8MAE8-F1
#
_entry.id   AF-A0A8J8MAE8-F1
#
_cell.length_a   1.000
_cell.length_b   1.000
_cell.length_c   1.000
_cell.angle_alpha   90.00
_cell.angle_beta   90.00
_cell.angle_gamma   90.00
#
_symmetry.space_group_name_H-M   'P 1'
#
loop_
_entity.id
_entity.type
_entity.pdbx_description
1 polymer ?
#
loop_
_entity_poly.entity_id
_entity_poly.type
_entity_poly.pdbx_seq_one_letter_code
_entity_poly.pdbx_strand_id
1 'polypeptide(L)'
;MRKKITVPAKIMTLVLLAYLIIPALQPSLAHSNHHGKNTIRETIETLASEEFMGRLVGTEGNEKTINYITDFYNNIDLEKYDEDYYFENDVTIYPPDQQIHHLEAVFKDGTSKVYTYGEDYLDSPMLKEANIQSDITFDINDPDMKNKIFVVDRRIKSIENKGTFMKVDTLRKNIRVNPLPSPTVQITENLYTDLQTKNIDYIKFHNKYVPNESKVKSVIGKISGTDSSKALVLSAHLDHIGWAGDTIFCGASDNASGISAILELARKLKHRSEHRPFDMDIIIAAFNAEESGLDCSCDFVPAIKEQYDDIYNINIDTIGKIDGGSLTINGYYKEQYVNKSLKQSLLNCFNDNHIELLNEFYGISDHYYFLHNKIPAVTLGQKDVLGENNTTSIHTKYDTIDTIDFNQIKKITNTLFDFIIKNDGVVFKPETTFKKTMETIASPEFMGRLPGTEGNEKTVEYITDFYEEIGLDTYDEDYYHDTIQTVFNPDEQTANLEISFADGTSKTYKYGKDYIDYPSLIATNINTTITFDKEDSDIENKILVIDKNDTTSRWEIKAKAIFQQADSMFRITKLFAEPTNYIQVSNKLYNDLKTKDITTVDLQLSYNTKKANIKSVVGKIKGIDSTKAVVLSAHLDHVGWAGDTIFCGAVDNGSGITTILELAKRLQERSKEQPFETDIIIAAFNGEDSLLSCTEDFVLDMRNKYDEFYDINIDTIGKSDGGLICMNGMFEESNLNTTLKESISNSFRYNGLLVLDETYGGSDHRLFNKYNIPGITLGQKDVFGENGTTKIHTKEDTIDIIDYFQIEQVTDIIYDFIITNDGTIYKSLETLKKSA
;
A
#
# COMPACT_ATOMS: atom_id res chain seq x y z
N MET A 1 94.50 25.02 -7.69
CA MET A 1 93.64 24.43 -8.74
C MET A 1 92.60 23.59 -8.03
N ARG A 2 91.31 23.84 -8.12
CA ARG A 2 90.53 25.11 -8.25
C ARG A 2 89.07 24.66 -8.18
N LYS A 3 88.15 25.18 -7.36
CA LYS A 3 88.05 26.22 -6.31
C LYS A 3 86.59 26.07 -5.81
N LYS A 4 86.14 26.38 -4.59
CA LYS A 4 86.70 26.94 -3.35
C LYS A 4 85.56 26.82 -2.32
N ILE A 5 85.78 26.30 -1.11
CA ILE A 5 86.28 26.98 0.10
C ILE A 5 85.21 27.82 0.85
N THR A 6 85.09 27.47 2.16
CA THR A 6 84.75 28.24 3.39
C THR A 6 83.33 28.55 3.88
N VAL A 7 83.08 27.99 5.08
CA VAL A 7 82.32 28.35 6.31
C VAL A 7 82.72 29.76 6.87
N PRO A 8 82.05 30.53 7.81
CA PRO A 8 80.94 30.25 8.79
C PRO A 8 79.85 31.35 9.06
N ALA A 9 78.87 30.99 9.94
CA ALA A 9 78.14 31.76 11.00
C ALA A 9 77.29 33.00 10.59
N LYS A 10 76.11 33.35 11.16
CA LYS A 10 75.51 33.29 12.50
C LYS A 10 74.09 33.94 12.36
N ILE A 11 72.96 33.45 12.90
CA ILE A 11 72.23 33.98 14.10
C ILE A 11 70.74 33.55 14.02
N MET A 12 70.17 33.08 15.15
CA MET A 12 68.73 33.00 15.53
C MET A 12 67.82 32.05 14.72
N THR A 13 67.01 31.14 15.28
CA THR A 13 66.35 31.04 16.59
C THR A 13 66.00 29.58 16.92
N LEU A 14 65.97 29.31 18.22
CA LEU A 14 65.67 28.10 19.01
C LEU A 14 64.64 27.12 18.42
N VAL A 15 65.00 25.85 18.22
CA VAL A 15 64.96 24.70 19.19
C VAL A 15 63.54 24.16 19.40
N LEU A 16 63.07 23.39 18.42
CA LEU A 16 62.36 22.12 18.67
C LEU A 16 63.39 21.08 19.16
N LEU A 17 62.96 20.13 20.00
CA LEU A 17 63.73 19.07 20.69
C LEU A 17 64.21 19.44 22.11
N ALA A 18 63.26 19.44 23.04
CA ALA A 18 63.49 18.95 24.39
C ALA A 18 62.15 18.57 25.02
N TYR A 19 61.61 17.37 24.74
CA TYR A 19 60.67 16.68 25.63
C TYR A 19 60.60 15.20 25.27
N LEU A 20 61.66 14.48 25.64
CA LEU A 20 61.62 13.03 25.85
C LEU A 20 62.19 12.79 27.25
N ILE A 21 61.31 12.24 28.11
CA ILE A 21 61.60 11.54 29.38
C ILE A 21 61.85 12.42 30.63
N ILE A 22 60.80 12.67 31.43
CA ILE A 22 60.75 12.53 32.92
C ILE A 22 59.30 12.16 33.30
N PRO A 23 59.06 11.15 34.17
CA PRO A 23 57.73 10.76 34.64
C PRO A 23 57.32 11.56 35.88
N ALA A 24 56.09 12.09 35.93
CA ALA A 24 55.51 12.65 37.14
C ALA A 24 53.98 12.57 37.12
N LEU A 25 53.47 11.75 38.04
CA LEU A 25 52.14 11.75 38.67
C LEU A 25 51.08 12.67 38.07
N GLN A 26 50.07 12.06 37.44
CA GLN A 26 48.70 12.56 37.52
C GLN A 26 47.85 11.53 38.28
N PRO A 27 46.95 11.97 39.16
CA PRO A 27 46.17 11.08 40.00
C PRO A 27 45.28 10.22 39.11
N SER A 28 45.28 8.91 39.40
CA SER A 28 44.26 8.00 38.94
C SER A 28 42.91 8.49 39.44
N LEU A 29 42.21 9.30 38.65
CA LEU A 29 40.77 9.23 38.61
C LEU A 29 40.48 7.91 37.93
N ALA A 30 40.26 6.89 38.77
CA ALA A 30 39.65 5.66 38.35
C ALA A 30 38.47 6.02 37.44
N HIS A 31 38.57 5.72 36.15
CA HIS A 31 37.38 5.35 35.41
C HIS A 31 36.85 4.14 36.16
N SER A 32 35.93 4.39 37.08
CA SER A 32 35.06 3.34 37.56
C SER A 32 34.47 2.73 36.30
N ASN A 33 34.79 1.47 36.05
CA ASN A 33 33.95 0.60 35.23
C ASN A 33 32.55 0.63 35.85
N HIS A 34 31.74 1.62 35.48
CA HIS A 34 30.32 1.49 35.54
C HIS A 34 29.97 0.59 34.36
N HIS A 35 29.95 -0.72 34.61
CA HIS A 35 28.91 -1.56 34.03
C HIS A 35 27.57 -1.07 34.60
N GLY A 36 27.19 0.16 34.25
CA GLY A 36 25.91 0.75 34.57
C GLY A 36 24.88 -0.09 33.84
N LYS A 37 24.01 -0.76 34.60
CA LYS A 37 22.84 -1.40 34.04
C LYS A 37 21.94 -0.26 33.56
N ASN A 38 22.16 0.30 32.36
CA ASN A 38 21.31 1.35 31.80
C ASN A 38 19.86 0.87 31.80
N THR A 39 19.11 1.27 32.83
CA THR A 39 17.72 0.84 33.01
C THR A 39 16.79 1.69 32.16
N ILE A 40 15.58 1.18 31.89
CA ILE A 40 14.49 1.97 31.28
C ILE A 40 14.35 3.34 31.96
N ARG A 41 14.45 3.37 33.29
CA ARG A 41 14.36 4.59 34.09
C ARG A 41 15.51 5.57 33.80
N GLU A 42 16.75 5.10 33.88
CA GLU A 42 17.93 5.95 33.67
C GLU A 42 17.97 6.55 32.26
N THR A 43 17.54 5.78 31.25
CA THR A 43 17.43 6.28 29.87
C THR A 43 16.41 7.42 29.78
N ILE A 44 15.21 7.25 30.35
CA ILE A 44 14.19 8.31 30.30
C ILE A 44 14.63 9.52 31.14
N GLU A 45 15.20 9.32 32.33
CA GLU A 45 15.77 10.36 33.19
C GLU A 45 16.79 11.22 32.45
N THR A 46 17.65 10.56 31.66
CA THR A 46 18.70 11.23 30.90
C THR A 46 18.12 11.98 29.71
N LEU A 47 17.39 11.28 28.83
CA LEU A 47 16.90 11.85 27.58
C LEU A 47 15.88 12.97 27.80
N ALA A 48 15.05 12.87 28.84
CA ALA A 48 14.05 13.87 29.19
C ALA A 48 14.56 14.93 30.19
N SER A 49 15.88 15.00 30.42
CA SER A 49 16.47 16.05 31.24
C SER A 49 16.57 17.38 30.49
N GLU A 50 16.62 18.48 31.23
CA GLU A 50 16.87 19.82 30.66
C GLU A 50 18.22 19.89 29.91
N GLU A 51 19.21 19.08 30.30
CA GLU A 51 20.53 19.00 29.64
C GLU A 51 20.44 18.54 28.17
N PHE A 52 19.41 17.74 27.85
CA PHE A 52 19.12 17.22 26.51
C PHE A 52 18.19 18.14 25.72
N MET A 53 17.77 19.28 26.30
CA MET A 53 17.17 20.42 25.61
C MET A 53 15.98 20.07 24.70
N GLY A 54 15.20 19.04 25.07
CA GLY A 54 14.06 18.57 24.26
C GLY A 54 14.43 17.99 22.90
N ARG A 55 15.71 17.64 22.67
CA ARG A 55 16.20 16.78 21.58
C ARG A 55 15.78 17.18 20.15
N LEU A 56 15.53 18.47 19.90
CA LEU A 56 15.14 18.96 18.58
C LEU A 56 16.20 18.65 17.53
N VAL A 57 15.76 18.07 16.42
CA VAL A 57 16.61 17.72 15.28
C VAL A 57 17.58 18.85 14.90
N GLY A 58 18.85 18.50 14.75
CA GLY A 58 19.92 19.45 14.40
C GLY A 58 20.41 20.36 15.54
N THR A 59 19.99 20.13 16.79
CA THR A 59 20.47 20.88 17.97
C THR A 59 21.47 20.09 18.81
N GLU A 60 22.15 20.77 19.76
CA GLU A 60 23.08 20.12 20.71
C GLU A 60 22.42 18.98 21.50
N GLY A 61 21.16 19.16 21.92
CA GLY A 61 20.40 18.11 22.64
C GLY A 61 20.17 16.85 21.82
N ASN A 62 19.97 17.00 20.51
CA ASN A 62 19.83 15.89 19.58
C ASN A 62 21.17 15.16 19.38
N GLU A 63 22.28 15.89 19.23
CA GLU A 63 23.63 15.31 19.17
C GLU A 63 24.00 14.57 20.47
N LYS A 64 23.63 15.10 21.65
CA LYS A 64 23.80 14.39 22.92
C LYS A 64 23.02 13.08 22.95
N THR A 65 21.82 13.06 22.38
CA THR A 65 20.98 11.85 22.26
C THR A 65 21.63 10.81 21.36
N ILE A 66 22.13 11.23 20.20
CA ILE A 66 22.86 10.37 19.25
C ILE A 66 24.07 9.74 19.94
N ASN A 67 24.86 10.53 20.67
CA ASN A 67 26.03 10.04 21.39
C ASN A 67 25.65 9.07 22.52
N TYR A 68 24.60 9.38 23.31
CA TYR A 68 24.11 8.50 24.37
C TYR A 68 23.71 7.11 23.82
N ILE A 69 22.98 7.07 22.71
CA ILE A 69 22.56 5.82 22.07
C ILE A 69 23.76 5.08 21.48
N THR A 70 24.69 5.81 20.84
CA THR A 70 25.93 5.23 20.28
C THR A 70 26.78 4.59 21.38
N ASP A 71 26.96 5.28 22.51
CA ASP A 71 27.69 4.77 23.67
C ASP A 71 27.00 3.54 24.26
N PHE A 72 25.66 3.54 24.31
CA PHE A 72 24.90 2.36 24.72
C PHE A 72 25.18 1.17 23.79
N TYR A 73 25.11 1.34 22.47
CA TYR A 73 25.39 0.27 21.50
C TYR A 73 26.81 -0.27 21.64
N ASN A 74 27.81 0.60 21.79
CA ASN A 74 29.18 0.20 22.06
C ASN A 74 29.31 -0.59 23.38
N ASN A 75 28.63 -0.15 24.44
CA ASN A 75 28.72 -0.78 25.76
C ASN A 75 28.14 -2.21 25.82
N ILE A 76 27.21 -2.54 24.93
CA ILE A 76 26.65 -3.89 24.81
C ILE A 76 27.29 -4.71 23.68
N ASP A 77 28.35 -4.21 23.07
CA ASP A 77 29.00 -4.80 21.89
C ASP A 77 28.01 -5.11 20.75
N LEU A 78 27.07 -4.18 20.50
CA LEU A 78 26.14 -4.28 19.38
C LEU A 78 26.92 -4.15 18.06
N GLU A 79 26.48 -4.83 17.01
CA GLU A 79 27.12 -4.67 15.70
C GLU A 79 26.63 -3.38 15.04
N LYS A 80 27.51 -2.78 14.24
CA LYS A 80 27.13 -1.65 13.38
C LYS A 80 26.22 -2.15 12.26
N TYR A 81 25.30 -1.31 11.81
CA TYR A 81 24.42 -1.65 10.70
C TYR A 81 25.22 -1.83 9.39
N ASP A 82 26.14 -0.89 9.13
CA ASP A 82 27.05 -0.90 7.98
C ASP A 82 28.49 -0.54 8.44
N GLU A 83 29.15 0.46 7.83
CA GLU A 83 30.50 0.91 8.23
C GLU A 83 30.53 1.50 9.65
N ASP A 84 29.44 2.15 10.06
CA ASP A 84 29.20 2.69 11.39
C ASP A 84 27.72 2.55 11.82
N TYR A 85 27.33 3.22 12.91
CA TYR A 85 25.95 3.20 13.41
C TYR A 85 25.08 4.29 12.77
N TYR A 86 25.59 5.10 11.85
CA TYR A 86 24.90 6.31 11.41
C TYR A 86 24.25 6.10 10.05
N PHE A 87 22.96 6.45 9.98
CA PHE A 87 22.28 6.67 8.71
C PHE A 87 22.05 8.18 8.58
N GLU A 88 22.71 8.79 7.60
CA GLU A 88 22.69 10.25 7.38
C GLU A 88 21.57 10.65 6.42
N ASN A 89 20.85 11.70 6.78
CA ASN A 89 19.78 12.29 5.98
C ASN A 89 19.99 13.80 5.86
N ASP A 90 19.71 14.35 4.68
CA ASP A 90 19.60 15.79 4.48
C ASP A 90 18.16 16.20 4.85
N VAL A 91 18.00 17.04 5.88
CA VAL A 91 16.68 17.51 6.33
C VAL A 91 16.65 19.02 6.49
N THR A 92 15.50 19.62 6.23
CA THR A 92 15.28 21.04 6.49
C THR A 92 14.91 21.24 7.96
N ILE A 93 15.79 21.89 8.71
CA ILE A 93 15.56 22.24 10.12
C ILE A 93 15.22 23.73 10.28
N TYR A 94 14.64 24.06 11.44
CA TYR A 94 14.37 25.43 11.86
C TYR A 94 15.03 25.70 13.20
N PRO A 95 16.30 26.15 13.24
CA PRO A 95 17.03 26.36 14.49
C PRO A 95 16.35 27.42 15.37
N PRO A 96 15.98 27.12 16.63
CA PRO A 96 15.24 28.06 17.49
C PRO A 96 15.94 29.41 17.72
N ASP A 97 17.27 29.42 17.72
CA ASP A 97 18.12 30.60 17.91
C ASP A 97 18.12 31.56 16.70
N GLN A 98 17.68 31.09 15.54
CA GLN A 98 17.59 31.88 14.30
C GLN A 98 16.17 32.41 14.03
N GLN A 99 15.23 32.09 14.91
CA GLN A 99 13.82 32.46 14.75
C GLN A 99 13.54 33.82 15.39
N ILE A 100 12.52 34.50 14.87
CA ILE A 100 11.99 35.73 15.47
C ILE A 100 10.64 35.39 16.07
N HIS A 101 10.43 35.75 17.34
CA HIS A 101 9.13 35.70 17.99
C HIS A 101 8.90 37.00 18.76
N HIS A 102 7.84 37.73 18.43
CA HIS A 102 7.45 38.95 19.13
C HIS A 102 5.93 39.10 19.15
N LEU A 103 5.36 39.31 20.34
CA LEU A 103 3.97 39.67 20.52
C LEU A 103 3.89 40.82 21.52
N GLU A 104 3.41 41.97 21.05
CA GLU A 104 3.22 43.17 21.86
C GLU A 104 1.78 43.67 21.72
N ALA A 105 1.10 43.88 22.85
CA ALA A 105 -0.16 44.60 22.89
C ALA A 105 0.07 46.06 23.22
N VAL A 106 -0.44 46.96 22.36
CA VAL A 106 -0.42 48.40 22.58
C VAL A 106 -1.80 48.84 23.07
N PHE A 107 -1.84 49.55 24.19
CA PHE A 107 -3.08 50.00 24.83
C PHE A 107 -3.44 51.42 24.40
N LYS A 108 -4.73 51.79 24.50
CA LYS A 108 -5.23 53.11 24.09
C LYS A 108 -4.67 54.29 24.89
N ASP A 109 -4.08 54.04 26.05
CA ASP A 109 -3.38 55.06 26.85
C ASP A 109 -1.93 55.29 26.39
N GLY A 110 -1.47 54.56 25.37
CA GLY A 110 -0.14 54.64 24.80
C GLY A 110 0.90 53.75 25.48
N THR A 111 0.54 53.02 26.55
CA THR A 111 1.41 52.01 27.15
C THR A 111 1.40 50.71 26.32
N SER A 112 2.38 49.82 26.53
CA SER A 112 2.39 48.51 25.88
C SER A 112 2.90 47.40 26.79
N LYS A 113 2.57 46.16 26.45
CA LYS A 113 3.05 44.95 27.11
C LYS A 113 3.55 43.95 26.07
N VAL A 114 4.79 43.49 26.25
CA VAL A 114 5.37 42.38 25.48
C VAL A 114 5.08 41.07 26.22
N TYR A 115 4.68 40.05 25.48
CA TYR A 115 4.38 38.72 25.99
C TYR A 115 5.52 37.75 25.65
N THR A 116 5.67 36.72 26.47
CA THR A 116 6.80 35.78 26.41
C THR A 116 6.44 34.57 25.55
N TYR A 117 7.21 34.30 24.50
CA TYR A 117 7.04 33.11 23.67
C TYR A 117 7.32 31.83 24.49
N GLY A 118 6.46 30.82 24.37
CA GLY A 118 6.53 29.58 25.13
C GLY A 118 5.81 29.61 26.50
N GLU A 119 5.55 30.80 27.04
CA GLU A 119 4.85 30.97 28.33
C GLU A 119 3.48 31.64 28.18
N ASP A 120 3.40 32.73 27.41
CA ASP A 120 2.15 33.45 27.16
C ASP A 120 1.48 33.01 25.86
N TYR A 121 2.27 32.63 24.86
CA TYR A 121 1.78 32.24 23.54
C TYR A 121 2.71 31.27 22.79
N LEU A 122 2.12 30.50 21.86
CA LEU A 122 2.82 29.70 20.85
C LEU A 122 2.04 29.81 19.54
N ASP A 123 2.73 29.87 18.41
CA ASP A 123 2.08 29.71 17.11
C ASP A 123 1.82 28.23 16.80
N SER A 124 0.71 27.96 16.11
CA SER A 124 0.32 26.59 15.77
C SER A 124 -0.66 26.55 14.60
N PRO A 125 -0.28 25.95 13.45
CA PRO A 125 1.07 25.48 13.11
C PRO A 125 2.04 26.64 12.83
N MET A 126 3.33 26.33 12.67
CA MET A 126 4.34 27.31 12.31
C MET A 126 4.08 27.86 10.89
N LEU A 127 4.11 29.19 10.75
CA LEU A 127 4.02 29.88 9.46
C LEU A 127 5.38 30.51 9.16
N LYS A 128 5.92 30.28 7.95
CA LYS A 128 7.27 30.74 7.55
C LYS A 128 7.58 32.19 7.97
N GLU A 129 6.65 33.12 7.73
CA GLU A 129 6.76 34.49 8.24
C GLU A 129 5.37 35.13 8.39
N ALA A 130 5.08 35.69 9.56
CA ALA A 130 3.94 36.54 9.83
C ALA A 130 4.43 37.83 10.47
N ASN A 131 4.13 38.98 9.86
CA ASN A 131 4.40 40.29 10.44
C ASN A 131 3.12 41.14 10.32
N ILE A 132 2.34 41.17 11.39
CA ILE A 132 1.04 41.80 11.44
C ILE A 132 1.01 42.89 12.49
N GLN A 133 0.39 44.00 12.13
CA GLN A 133 -0.03 45.04 13.06
C GLN A 133 -1.50 45.35 12.79
N SER A 134 -2.37 45.04 13.75
CA SER A 134 -3.82 45.09 13.52
C SER A 134 -4.56 45.17 14.85
N ASP A 135 -5.74 45.80 14.83
CA ASP A 135 -6.69 45.77 15.93
C ASP A 135 -7.31 44.37 16.10
N ILE A 136 -7.89 44.14 17.28
CA ILE A 136 -8.49 42.85 17.63
C ILE A 136 -10.01 42.93 17.57
N THR A 137 -10.65 41.79 17.31
CA THR A 137 -12.08 41.62 17.51
C THR A 137 -12.37 40.31 18.22
N PHE A 138 -13.45 40.30 19.00
CA PHE A 138 -14.04 39.10 19.61
C PHE A 138 -15.39 38.75 18.97
N ASP A 139 -15.91 39.63 18.09
CA ASP A 139 -17.18 39.42 17.40
C ASP A 139 -16.95 38.63 16.11
N ILE A 140 -17.47 37.41 16.06
CA ILE A 140 -17.41 36.55 14.88
C ILE A 140 -18.10 37.17 13.64
N ASN A 141 -18.99 38.15 13.84
CA ASN A 141 -19.72 38.85 12.79
C ASN A 141 -19.16 40.26 12.51
N ASP A 142 -17.95 40.59 12.99
CA ASP A 142 -17.35 41.88 12.72
C ASP A 142 -17.28 42.14 11.20
N PRO A 143 -17.91 43.21 10.69
CA PRO A 143 -17.94 43.46 9.24
C PRO A 143 -16.55 43.73 8.65
N ASP A 144 -15.54 43.99 9.48
CA ASP A 144 -14.15 44.21 9.08
C ASP A 144 -13.21 43.07 9.51
N MET A 145 -13.74 41.88 9.85
CA MET A 145 -12.98 40.70 10.31
C MET A 145 -11.71 40.41 9.48
N LYS A 146 -11.78 40.54 8.15
CA LYS A 146 -10.66 40.29 7.23
C LYS A 146 -9.41 41.14 7.50
N ASN A 147 -9.57 42.27 8.17
CA ASN A 147 -8.50 43.23 8.49
C ASN A 147 -8.08 43.20 9.96
N LYS A 148 -8.70 42.34 10.77
CA LYS A 148 -8.50 42.25 12.21
C LYS A 148 -7.87 40.93 12.64
N ILE A 149 -7.25 40.94 13.81
CA ILE A 149 -6.90 39.71 14.52
C ILE A 149 -8.15 39.23 15.27
N PHE A 150 -8.55 37.99 15.00
CA PHE A 150 -9.69 37.39 15.68
C PHE A 150 -9.25 36.69 16.96
N VAL A 151 -9.80 37.09 18.09
CA VAL A 151 -9.51 36.46 19.40
C VAL A 151 -10.69 35.59 19.81
N VAL A 152 -10.42 34.31 20.07
CA VAL A 152 -11.45 33.30 20.35
C VAL A 152 -11.08 32.41 21.53
N ASP A 153 -12.07 31.87 22.23
CA ASP A 153 -11.90 30.96 23.36
C ASP A 153 -12.24 29.49 23.04
N ARG A 154 -12.59 29.21 21.78
CA ARG A 154 -12.97 27.89 21.30
C ARG A 154 -12.58 27.70 19.84
N ARG A 155 -12.45 26.43 19.42
CA ARG A 155 -12.28 26.09 18.01
C ARG A 155 -13.50 26.54 17.21
N ILE A 156 -13.23 27.16 16.07
CA ILE A 156 -14.23 27.65 15.12
C ILE A 156 -13.87 27.20 13.71
N LYS A 157 -14.86 27.18 12.80
CA LYS A 157 -14.58 26.99 11.37
C LYS A 157 -13.72 28.15 10.87
N SER A 158 -12.85 27.87 9.89
CA SER A 158 -11.97 28.87 9.29
C SER A 158 -12.76 30.09 8.79
N ILE A 159 -12.34 31.27 9.22
CA ILE A 159 -12.88 32.57 8.81
C ILE A 159 -11.71 33.41 8.32
N GLU A 160 -11.87 34.12 7.21
CA GLU A 160 -10.84 35.00 6.67
C GLU A 160 -10.57 36.17 7.63
N ASN A 161 -9.33 36.27 8.12
CA ASN A 161 -8.88 37.27 9.09
C ASN A 161 -7.37 37.54 8.93
N LYS A 162 -6.83 38.55 9.63
CA LYS A 162 -5.38 38.82 9.63
C LYS A 162 -4.56 37.84 10.47
N GLY A 163 -5.21 37.16 11.41
CA GLY A 163 -4.62 36.15 12.29
C GLY A 163 -5.65 35.73 13.33
N THR A 164 -5.52 34.50 13.83
CA THR A 164 -6.43 33.95 14.86
C THR A 164 -5.65 33.71 16.15
N PHE A 165 -6.08 34.33 17.24
CA PHE A 165 -5.50 34.15 18.58
C PHE A 165 -6.49 33.33 19.40
N MET A 166 -6.16 32.06 19.63
CA MET A 166 -7.04 31.09 20.27
C MET A 166 -6.58 30.81 21.68
N LYS A 167 -7.47 31.03 22.65
CA LYS A 167 -7.24 30.63 24.03
C LYS A 167 -7.15 29.11 24.14
N VAL A 168 -6.14 28.63 24.84
CA VAL A 168 -5.97 27.21 25.16
C VAL A 168 -5.67 27.01 26.63
N ASP A 169 -6.07 25.87 27.18
CA ASP A 169 -5.77 25.51 28.57
C ASP A 169 -4.28 25.20 28.76
N THR A 170 -3.63 24.66 27.73
CA THR A 170 -2.20 24.33 27.74
C THR A 170 -1.60 24.59 26.37
N LEU A 171 -0.47 25.31 26.35
CA LEU A 171 0.31 25.56 25.14
C LEU A 171 0.95 24.26 24.65
N ARG A 172 0.72 23.94 23.37
CA ARG A 172 1.31 22.77 22.71
C ARG A 172 2.16 23.19 21.54
N LYS A 173 3.43 22.78 21.50
CA LYS A 173 4.34 23.15 20.43
C LYS A 173 4.15 22.23 19.22
N ASN A 174 4.37 22.78 18.04
CA ASN A 174 4.44 22.06 16.78
C ASN A 174 5.66 22.59 16.02
N ILE A 175 6.41 21.72 15.35
CA ILE A 175 7.62 22.11 14.61
C ILE A 175 7.45 22.08 13.08
N ARG A 176 6.28 21.65 12.59
CA ARG A 176 5.98 21.57 11.15
C ARG A 176 5.52 22.92 10.62
N VAL A 177 6.21 23.38 9.57
CA VAL A 177 5.89 24.64 8.89
C VAL A 177 4.86 24.39 7.80
N ASN A 178 3.69 25.03 7.93
CA ASN A 178 2.57 24.88 6.99
C ASN A 178 2.31 26.19 6.22
N PRO A 179 1.96 26.11 4.91
CA PRO A 179 1.57 27.27 4.12
C PRO A 179 0.11 27.66 4.43
N LEU A 180 -0.12 28.35 5.55
CA LEU A 180 -1.45 28.87 5.91
C LEU A 180 -1.66 30.31 5.40
N PRO A 181 -2.91 30.71 5.11
CA PRO A 181 -3.21 32.07 4.63
C PRO A 181 -3.07 33.15 5.71
N SER A 182 -3.24 32.79 6.99
CA SER A 182 -3.07 33.67 8.15
C SER A 182 -2.50 32.89 9.35
N PRO A 183 -1.75 33.54 10.25
CA PRO A 183 -1.19 32.87 11.43
C PRO A 183 -2.28 32.48 12.43
N THR A 184 -2.12 31.32 13.05
CA THR A 184 -2.88 30.91 14.24
C THR A 184 -1.95 30.86 15.43
N VAL A 185 -2.35 31.48 16.54
CA VAL A 185 -1.56 31.65 17.75
C VAL A 185 -2.36 31.15 18.94
N GLN A 186 -1.84 30.15 19.64
CA GLN A 186 -2.30 29.74 20.96
C GLN A 186 -1.92 30.81 21.98
N ILE A 187 -2.87 31.19 22.84
CA ILE A 187 -2.65 32.15 23.92
C ILE A 187 -3.17 31.59 25.24
N THR A 188 -2.53 31.95 26.35
CA THR A 188 -2.96 31.53 27.69
C THR A 188 -4.20 32.30 28.17
N GLU A 189 -4.86 31.80 29.21
CA GLU A 189 -5.97 32.50 29.89
C GLU A 189 -5.58 33.92 30.34
N ASN A 190 -4.35 34.09 30.83
CA ASN A 190 -3.83 35.38 31.28
C ASN A 190 -3.72 36.39 30.13
N LEU A 191 -3.14 35.96 29.00
CA LEU A 191 -3.05 36.80 27.79
C LEU A 191 -4.46 37.09 27.24
N TYR A 192 -5.35 36.10 27.15
CA TYR A 192 -6.73 36.31 26.71
C TYR A 192 -7.48 37.33 27.58
N THR A 193 -7.36 37.22 28.90
CA THR A 193 -7.97 38.16 29.86
C THR A 193 -7.42 39.57 29.70
N ASP A 194 -6.11 39.71 29.49
CA ASP A 194 -5.48 41.01 29.21
C ASP A 194 -6.05 41.63 27.92
N LEU A 195 -6.20 40.84 26.85
CA LEU A 195 -6.78 41.28 25.58
C LEU A 195 -8.25 41.73 25.72
N GLN A 196 -9.01 41.10 26.60
CA GLN A 196 -10.41 41.47 26.84
C GLN A 196 -10.58 42.72 27.71
N THR A 197 -9.72 42.91 28.71
CA THR A 197 -9.97 43.88 29.79
C THR A 197 -9.19 45.19 29.66
N LYS A 198 -8.06 45.21 28.93
CA LYS A 198 -7.11 46.33 28.99
C LYS A 198 -7.24 47.41 27.90
N ASN A 199 -8.40 47.55 27.24
CA ASN A 199 -8.61 48.57 26.19
C ASN A 199 -7.46 48.59 25.14
N ILE A 200 -7.24 47.46 24.48
CA ILE A 200 -6.25 47.31 23.40
C ILE A 200 -6.56 48.30 22.27
N ASP A 201 -5.52 48.95 21.75
CA ASP A 201 -5.56 49.71 20.49
C ASP A 201 -5.24 48.77 19.32
N TYR A 202 -4.06 48.13 19.34
CA TYR A 202 -3.67 47.12 18.36
C TYR A 202 -2.61 46.15 18.91
N ILE A 203 -2.42 45.03 18.20
CA ILE A 203 -1.36 44.05 18.45
C ILE A 203 -0.28 44.19 17.38
N LYS A 204 0.98 44.06 17.79
CA LYS A 204 2.11 43.78 16.90
C LYS A 204 2.53 42.32 17.10
N PHE A 205 2.43 41.52 16.06
CA PHE A 205 2.87 40.13 16.07
C PHE A 205 3.84 39.88 14.93
N HIS A 206 5.03 39.41 15.26
CA HIS A 206 6.07 39.09 14.30
C HIS A 206 6.68 37.73 14.63
N ASN A 207 6.40 36.74 13.79
CA ASN A 207 7.05 35.44 13.79
C ASN A 207 7.78 35.21 12.47
N LYS A 208 9.01 34.70 12.52
CA LYS A 208 9.78 34.35 11.32
C LYS A 208 10.62 33.10 11.57
N TYR A 209 10.46 32.12 10.68
CA TYR A 209 11.22 30.87 10.68
C TYR A 209 12.19 30.85 9.52
N VAL A 210 13.47 30.72 9.84
CA VAL A 210 14.55 30.63 8.86
C VAL A 210 14.88 29.15 8.68
N PRO A 211 14.63 28.57 7.48
CA PRO A 211 15.02 27.20 7.21
C PRO A 211 16.55 27.09 7.10
N ASN A 212 17.08 25.96 7.51
CA ASN A 212 18.47 25.58 7.32
C ASN A 212 18.52 24.12 6.86
N GLU A 213 19.28 23.83 5.81
CA GLU A 213 19.52 22.44 5.43
C GLU A 213 20.62 21.87 6.32
N SER A 214 20.34 20.75 6.97
CA SER A 214 21.28 20.08 7.86
C SER A 214 21.35 18.60 7.56
N LYS A 215 22.56 18.06 7.67
CA LYS A 215 22.74 16.62 7.78
C LYS A 215 22.46 16.18 9.20
N VAL A 216 21.58 15.20 9.36
CA VAL A 216 21.20 14.63 10.65
C VAL A 216 21.40 13.13 10.61
N LYS A 217 21.50 12.50 11.79
CA LYS A 217 21.83 11.09 11.93
C LYS A 217 20.75 10.35 12.68
N SER A 218 20.30 9.24 12.11
CA SER A 218 19.68 8.14 12.86
C SER A 218 20.76 7.19 13.36
N VAL A 219 20.51 6.49 14.47
CA VAL A 219 21.47 5.55 15.09
C VAL A 219 20.97 4.12 14.98
N ILE A 220 21.62 3.32 14.15
CA ILE A 220 21.18 1.99 13.73
C ILE A 220 22.24 0.95 14.06
N GLY A 221 21.86 -0.02 14.89
CA GLY A 221 22.68 -1.18 15.23
C GLY A 221 22.06 -2.47 14.73
N LYS A 222 22.84 -3.54 14.75
CA LYS A 222 22.46 -4.87 14.26
C LYS A 222 22.85 -5.96 15.24
N ILE A 223 22.06 -7.03 15.25
CA ILE A 223 22.42 -8.34 15.78
C ILE A 223 22.30 -9.30 14.60
N SER A 224 23.43 -9.85 14.13
CA SER A 224 23.40 -10.77 12.99
C SER A 224 22.79 -12.12 13.36
N GLY A 225 21.88 -12.58 12.51
CA GLY A 225 21.29 -13.91 12.54
C GLY A 225 22.01 -14.89 11.61
N THR A 226 21.43 -16.07 11.45
CA THR A 226 21.95 -17.10 10.55
C THR A 226 21.48 -16.94 9.10
N ASP A 227 20.36 -16.24 8.88
CA ASP A 227 19.82 -15.90 7.56
C ASP A 227 19.75 -14.38 7.39
N SER A 228 20.78 -13.81 6.77
CA SER A 228 20.89 -12.36 6.52
C SER A 228 20.08 -11.90 5.29
N SER A 229 19.21 -12.73 4.71
CA SER A 229 18.20 -12.24 3.76
C SER A 229 16.92 -11.75 4.45
N LYS A 230 16.82 -11.92 5.78
CA LYS A 230 15.64 -11.58 6.57
C LYS A 230 15.98 -10.62 7.71
N ALA A 231 15.08 -9.68 7.99
CA ALA A 231 15.26 -8.73 9.08
C ALA A 231 13.99 -8.41 9.87
N LEU A 232 14.12 -8.36 11.19
CA LEU A 232 13.21 -7.63 12.08
C LEU A 232 13.79 -6.25 12.37
N VAL A 233 13.02 -5.19 12.11
CA VAL A 233 13.40 -3.82 12.50
C VAL A 233 12.62 -3.40 13.74
N LEU A 234 13.32 -3.21 14.86
CA LEU A 234 12.79 -2.56 16.06
C LEU A 234 13.10 -1.08 16.00
N SER A 235 12.08 -0.22 16.01
CA SER A 235 12.27 1.22 15.86
C SER A 235 11.58 2.07 16.93
N ALA A 236 12.14 3.26 17.14
CA ALA A 236 11.55 4.37 17.87
C ALA A 236 12.28 5.66 17.44
N HIS A 237 11.63 6.82 17.48
CA HIS A 237 12.30 8.08 17.18
C HIS A 237 13.02 8.66 18.41
N LEU A 238 14.18 9.28 18.16
CA LEU A 238 15.08 9.83 19.17
C LEU A 238 14.89 11.34 19.38
N ASP A 239 14.39 12.04 18.37
CA ASP A 239 14.13 13.47 18.43
C ASP A 239 12.87 13.81 19.23
N HIS A 240 12.72 15.09 19.51
CA HIS A 240 11.48 15.69 20.01
C HIS A 240 11.43 17.16 19.59
N ILE A 241 10.56 17.96 20.19
CA ILE A 241 10.21 19.32 19.73
C ILE A 241 11.07 20.47 20.32
N GLY A 242 12.05 20.23 21.20
CA GLY A 242 12.99 21.25 21.69
C GLY A 242 12.46 22.24 22.72
N TRP A 243 12.73 23.54 22.55
CA TRP A 243 12.35 24.61 23.49
C TRP A 243 11.66 25.80 22.79
N ALA A 244 10.92 26.61 23.55
CA ALA A 244 10.33 27.86 23.10
C ALA A 244 10.53 28.93 24.19
N GLY A 245 11.31 29.98 23.89
CA GLY A 245 11.77 30.89 24.95
C GLY A 245 12.60 30.13 25.98
N ASP A 246 12.27 30.31 27.26
CA ASP A 246 12.92 29.59 28.37
C ASP A 246 12.25 28.23 28.68
N THR A 247 11.18 27.87 27.95
CA THR A 247 10.40 26.66 28.18
C THR A 247 10.95 25.48 27.39
N ILE A 248 11.44 24.45 28.08
CA ILE A 248 11.92 23.19 27.47
C ILE A 248 10.76 22.18 27.44
N PHE A 249 10.65 21.46 26.32
CA PHE A 249 9.71 20.36 26.14
C PHE A 249 10.51 19.05 26.18
N CYS A 250 10.46 18.35 27.31
CA CYS A 250 11.40 17.28 27.61
C CYS A 250 11.13 15.96 26.87
N GLY A 251 9.87 15.66 26.51
CA GLY A 251 9.55 14.47 25.72
C GLY A 251 9.86 13.16 26.42
N ALA A 252 9.36 12.99 27.65
CA ALA A 252 9.60 11.76 28.43
C ALA A 252 8.79 10.59 27.88
N SER A 253 7.51 10.83 27.60
CA SER A 253 6.66 9.86 26.92
C SER A 253 6.98 9.84 25.43
N ASP A 254 7.20 11.01 24.83
CA ASP A 254 7.41 11.22 23.41
C ASP A 254 8.82 11.74 23.09
N ASN A 255 9.78 10.90 22.69
CA ASN A 255 9.69 9.45 22.70
C ASN A 255 10.88 8.80 23.40
N ALA A 256 11.33 9.41 24.51
CA ALA A 256 12.31 8.78 25.39
C ALA A 256 11.81 7.41 25.90
N SER A 257 10.49 7.23 26.04
CA SER A 257 9.87 5.95 26.39
C SER A 257 10.12 4.85 25.35
N GLY A 258 9.91 5.12 24.06
CA GLY A 258 10.16 4.20 22.96
C GLY A 258 11.65 3.87 22.83
N ILE A 259 12.53 4.89 22.90
CA ILE A 259 13.99 4.68 22.93
C ILE A 259 14.38 3.77 24.09
N SER A 260 13.88 4.03 25.30
CA SER A 260 14.20 3.18 26.46
C SER A 260 13.80 1.71 26.26
N ALA A 261 12.69 1.46 25.56
CA ALA A 261 12.22 0.11 25.28
C ALA A 261 13.09 -0.60 24.23
N ILE A 262 13.44 0.07 23.12
CA ILE A 262 14.29 -0.56 22.09
C ILE A 262 15.72 -0.78 22.59
N LEU A 263 16.26 0.08 23.46
CA LEU A 263 17.57 -0.13 24.07
C LEU A 263 17.57 -1.33 25.03
N GLU A 264 16.54 -1.46 25.88
CA GLU A 264 16.41 -2.62 26.77
C GLU A 264 16.15 -3.92 25.98
N LEU A 265 15.39 -3.87 24.89
CA LEU A 265 15.26 -4.99 23.94
C LEU A 265 16.62 -5.35 23.35
N ALA A 266 17.37 -4.39 22.81
CA ALA A 266 18.70 -4.60 22.23
C ALA A 266 19.63 -5.32 23.22
N ARG A 267 19.69 -4.86 24.48
CA ARG A 267 20.49 -5.49 25.54
C ARG A 267 20.07 -6.94 25.79
N LYS A 268 18.77 -7.21 25.91
CA LYS A 268 18.24 -8.56 26.18
C LYS A 268 18.45 -9.50 24.99
N LEU A 269 18.21 -9.02 23.77
CA LEU A 269 18.34 -9.79 22.54
C LEU A 269 19.82 -10.08 22.24
N LYS A 270 20.71 -9.10 22.41
CA LYS A 270 22.17 -9.30 22.26
C LYS A 270 22.70 -10.34 23.24
N HIS A 271 22.30 -10.27 24.51
CA HIS A 271 22.68 -11.30 25.48
C HIS A 271 22.15 -12.69 25.12
N ARG A 272 20.93 -12.77 24.57
CA ARG A 272 20.38 -14.03 24.06
C ARG A 272 21.19 -14.55 22.87
N SER A 273 21.59 -13.68 21.94
CA SER A 273 22.29 -14.08 20.71
C SER A 273 23.66 -14.70 20.98
N GLU A 274 24.33 -14.32 22.06
CA GLU A 274 25.59 -14.94 22.54
C GLU A 274 25.45 -16.43 22.85
N HIS A 275 24.25 -16.87 23.24
CA HIS A 275 23.96 -18.26 23.60
C HIS A 275 23.35 -19.04 22.44
N ARG A 276 22.50 -18.38 21.66
CA ARG A 276 21.84 -18.94 20.48
C ARG A 276 21.65 -17.82 19.45
N PRO A 277 22.28 -17.91 18.26
CA PRO A 277 22.02 -16.98 17.16
C PRO A 277 20.54 -16.94 16.80
N PHE A 278 20.06 -15.78 16.34
CA PHE A 278 18.71 -15.67 15.77
C PHE A 278 18.69 -16.24 14.36
N ASP A 279 17.52 -16.65 13.90
CA ASP A 279 17.36 -17.18 12.55
C ASP A 279 17.36 -16.06 11.51
N MET A 280 17.13 -14.80 11.91
CA MET A 280 17.17 -13.59 11.06
C MET A 280 17.97 -12.46 11.72
N ASP A 281 18.35 -11.44 10.95
CA ASP A 281 18.99 -10.25 11.50
C ASP A 281 17.96 -9.44 12.32
N ILE A 282 18.42 -8.84 13.43
CA ILE A 282 17.62 -7.89 14.22
C ILE A 282 18.28 -6.52 14.12
N ILE A 283 17.55 -5.57 13.55
CA ILE A 283 17.97 -4.19 13.37
C ILE A 283 17.35 -3.33 14.47
N ILE A 284 18.17 -2.57 15.19
CA ILE A 284 17.74 -1.64 16.23
C ILE A 284 17.91 -0.22 15.69
N ALA A 285 16.82 0.41 15.28
CA ALA A 285 16.82 1.71 14.62
C ALA A 285 16.25 2.81 15.52
N ALA A 286 17.10 3.72 15.99
CA ALA A 286 16.67 4.98 16.58
C ALA A 286 16.60 6.05 15.48
N PHE A 287 15.40 6.35 14.99
CA PHE A 287 15.19 7.31 13.91
C PHE A 287 15.24 8.75 14.40
N ASN A 288 15.71 9.67 13.56
CA ASN A 288 15.68 11.11 13.81
C ASN A 288 14.60 11.75 12.92
N ALA A 289 14.28 13.02 13.14
CA ALA A 289 13.37 13.81 12.30
C ALA A 289 11.94 13.21 12.13
N GLU A 290 11.41 12.50 13.12
CA GLU A 290 10.01 12.04 13.11
C GLU A 290 9.08 13.24 13.17
N GLU A 291 9.38 14.14 14.11
CA GLU A 291 8.53 15.26 14.50
C GLU A 291 8.37 16.28 13.37
N SER A 292 9.41 16.39 12.53
CA SER A 292 9.44 17.27 11.35
C SER A 292 8.76 16.67 10.12
N GLY A 293 8.55 15.35 10.07
CA GLY A 293 7.94 14.73 8.89
C GLY A 293 8.30 13.29 8.57
N LEU A 294 8.97 12.55 9.47
CA LEU A 294 9.45 11.17 9.25
C LEU A 294 10.55 11.05 8.18
N ASP A 295 11.33 12.11 7.97
CA ASP A 295 12.27 12.20 6.85
C ASP A 295 13.31 11.07 6.87
N CYS A 296 13.82 10.70 8.04
CA CYS A 296 14.84 9.65 8.13
C CYS A 296 14.28 8.23 7.87
N SER A 297 13.08 7.91 8.34
CA SER A 297 12.45 6.60 8.06
C SER A 297 11.98 6.52 6.61
N CYS A 298 11.57 7.64 6.00
CA CYS A 298 11.27 7.74 4.57
C CYS A 298 12.45 7.29 3.70
N ASP A 299 13.65 7.75 4.01
CA ASP A 299 14.86 7.43 3.24
C ASP A 299 15.45 6.06 3.60
N PHE A 300 15.34 5.64 4.87
CA PHE A 300 15.90 4.37 5.33
C PHE A 300 15.18 3.16 4.74
N VAL A 301 13.85 3.21 4.64
CA VAL A 301 13.04 2.05 4.24
C VAL A 301 13.37 1.53 2.83
N PRO A 302 13.51 2.38 1.79
CA PRO A 302 13.99 1.93 0.49
C PRO A 302 15.38 1.29 0.56
N ALA A 303 16.30 1.88 1.33
CA ALA A 303 17.68 1.38 1.44
C ALA A 303 17.78 0.00 2.11
N ILE A 304 17.01 -0.25 3.18
CA ILE A 304 16.99 -1.58 3.82
C ILE A 304 16.33 -2.63 2.92
N LYS A 305 15.34 -2.25 2.09
CA LYS A 305 14.67 -3.15 1.14
C LYS A 305 15.59 -3.64 0.02
N GLU A 306 16.69 -2.94 -0.26
CA GLU A 306 17.73 -3.42 -1.17
C GLU A 306 18.65 -4.48 -0.56
N GLN A 307 18.67 -4.60 0.78
CA GLN A 307 19.58 -5.49 1.51
C GLN A 307 18.92 -6.79 1.97
N TYR A 308 17.61 -6.79 2.18
CA TYR A 308 16.86 -7.94 2.70
C TYR A 308 15.66 -8.26 1.81
N ASP A 309 15.41 -9.55 1.60
CA ASP A 309 14.26 -10.06 0.84
C ASP A 309 12.96 -9.93 1.67
N ASP A 310 13.07 -10.22 2.97
CA ASP A 310 11.94 -10.29 3.89
C ASP A 310 12.18 -9.42 5.11
N ILE A 311 11.33 -8.41 5.31
CA ILE A 311 11.45 -7.44 6.40
C ILE A 311 10.12 -7.35 7.12
N TYR A 312 10.15 -7.13 8.44
CA TYR A 312 8.99 -6.55 9.15
C TYR A 312 9.44 -5.60 10.24
N ASN A 313 8.58 -4.65 10.61
CA ASN A 313 8.90 -3.60 11.58
C ASN A 313 7.94 -3.60 12.78
N ILE A 314 8.51 -3.38 13.97
CA ILE A 314 7.78 -3.04 15.19
C ILE A 314 8.33 -1.72 15.70
N ASN A 315 7.53 -0.67 15.53
CA ASN A 315 7.82 0.66 16.02
C ASN A 315 7.18 0.88 17.40
N ILE A 316 7.85 1.65 18.26
CA ILE A 316 7.38 1.98 19.61
C ILE A 316 7.38 3.50 19.75
N ASP A 317 6.19 4.06 19.96
CA ASP A 317 5.98 5.50 20.05
C ASP A 317 4.97 5.79 21.16
N THR A 318 5.45 6.49 22.19
CA THR A 318 4.67 6.91 23.35
C THR A 318 4.02 5.75 24.11
N ILE A 319 4.81 5.12 24.97
CA ILE A 319 4.35 4.08 25.90
C ILE A 319 4.66 4.44 27.35
N GLY A 320 3.90 3.87 28.30
CA GLY A 320 4.17 4.07 29.72
C GLY A 320 3.71 5.42 30.26
N LYS A 321 2.91 6.20 29.54
CA LYS A 321 2.35 7.43 30.06
C LYS A 321 1.27 7.12 31.10
N ILE A 322 1.40 7.71 32.29
CA ILE A 322 0.36 7.74 33.32
C ILE A 322 -0.86 8.45 32.74
N ASP A 323 -2.03 7.84 32.91
CA ASP A 323 -3.29 8.29 32.29
C ASP A 323 -3.19 8.45 30.76
N GLY A 324 -2.34 7.64 30.10
CA GLY A 324 -2.19 7.59 28.64
C GLY A 324 -3.31 6.84 27.90
N GLY A 325 -4.29 6.29 28.63
CA GLY A 325 -5.32 5.43 28.06
C GLY A 325 -4.80 4.02 27.76
N SER A 326 -5.59 3.26 27.01
CA SER A 326 -5.25 1.89 26.60
C SER A 326 -4.06 1.85 25.64
N LEU A 327 -3.25 0.80 25.74
CA LEU A 327 -2.22 0.48 24.76
C LEU A 327 -2.90 0.02 23.46
N THR A 328 -2.43 0.51 22.33
CA THR A 328 -2.97 0.23 21.01
C THR A 328 -1.89 -0.29 20.07
N ILE A 329 -2.32 -1.03 19.05
CA ILE A 329 -1.47 -1.46 17.93
C ILE A 329 -2.06 -0.94 16.62
N ASN A 330 -1.28 -0.11 15.94
CA ASN A 330 -1.67 0.46 14.66
C ASN A 330 -0.90 -0.17 13.50
N GLY A 331 -1.62 -0.37 12.39
CA GLY A 331 -1.07 -0.43 11.05
C GLY A 331 -1.90 0.51 10.21
N TYR A 332 -1.27 1.45 9.52
CA TYR A 332 -1.93 2.49 8.74
C TYR A 332 -3.23 2.01 8.07
N TYR A 333 -4.32 2.76 8.27
CA TYR A 333 -5.70 2.31 7.98
C TYR A 333 -5.93 1.79 6.56
N LYS A 334 -5.19 2.29 5.56
CA LYS A 334 -5.29 1.84 4.16
C LYS A 334 -4.52 0.57 3.84
N GLU A 335 -3.64 0.13 4.73
CA GLU A 335 -2.68 -0.96 4.50
C GLU A 335 -2.75 -2.03 5.60
N GLN A 336 -3.89 -2.12 6.30
CA GLN A 336 -4.15 -3.08 7.39
C GLN A 336 -3.90 -4.55 7.00
N TYR A 337 -3.92 -4.85 5.70
CA TYR A 337 -3.70 -6.19 5.17
C TYR A 337 -2.20 -6.56 5.10
N VAL A 338 -1.32 -5.61 4.83
CA VAL A 338 0.14 -5.84 4.75
C VAL A 338 0.67 -6.42 6.06
N ASN A 339 0.11 -6.01 7.19
CA ASN A 339 0.59 -6.37 8.53
C ASN A 339 -0.40 -7.24 9.33
N LYS A 340 -1.44 -7.81 8.70
CA LYS A 340 -2.51 -8.58 9.38
C LYS A 340 -1.95 -9.71 10.25
N SER A 341 -1.07 -10.54 9.69
CA SER A 341 -0.45 -11.68 10.40
C SER A 341 0.46 -11.25 11.55
N LEU A 342 1.27 -10.20 11.35
CA LEU A 342 2.11 -9.59 12.37
C LEU A 342 1.27 -9.03 13.52
N LYS A 343 0.25 -8.24 13.19
CA LYS A 343 -0.66 -7.58 14.13
C LYS A 343 -1.43 -8.60 14.95
N GLN A 344 -1.98 -9.64 14.33
CA GLN A 344 -2.70 -10.71 15.04
C GLN A 344 -1.77 -11.48 15.97
N SER A 345 -0.53 -11.76 15.53
CA SER A 345 0.45 -12.47 16.35
C SER A 345 0.86 -11.66 17.58
N LEU A 346 0.99 -10.34 17.44
CA LEU A 346 1.23 -9.42 18.55
C LEU A 346 0.03 -9.34 19.50
N LEU A 347 -1.20 -9.18 18.99
CA LEU A 347 -2.42 -9.20 19.81
C LEU A 347 -2.51 -10.47 20.66
N ASN A 348 -2.26 -11.64 20.05
CA ASN A 348 -2.24 -12.91 20.75
C ASN A 348 -1.15 -12.94 21.84
N CYS A 349 0.07 -12.49 21.52
CA CYS A 349 1.18 -12.48 22.47
C CYS A 349 0.95 -11.54 23.66
N PHE A 350 0.34 -10.37 23.41
CA PHE A 350 -0.01 -9.42 24.47
C PHE A 350 -1.12 -9.96 25.36
N ASN A 351 -2.15 -10.58 24.78
CA ASN A 351 -3.22 -11.26 25.51
C ASN A 351 -2.69 -12.42 26.38
N ASP A 352 -1.80 -13.25 25.83
CA ASP A 352 -1.11 -14.34 26.56
C ASP A 352 -0.34 -13.82 27.79
N ASN A 353 0.17 -12.59 27.71
CA ASN A 353 0.89 -11.90 28.79
C ASN A 353 0.00 -11.01 29.68
N HIS A 354 -1.32 -11.11 29.53
CA HIS A 354 -2.31 -10.34 30.28
C HIS A 354 -2.13 -8.81 30.17
N ILE A 355 -1.73 -8.34 28.98
CA ILE A 355 -1.69 -6.92 28.62
C ILE A 355 -2.77 -6.70 27.55
N GLU A 356 -3.76 -5.87 27.87
CA GLU A 356 -4.76 -5.46 26.89
C GLU A 356 -4.10 -4.58 25.82
N LEU A 357 -4.14 -5.07 24.59
CA LEU A 357 -3.67 -4.36 23.41
C LEU A 357 -4.84 -4.19 22.45
N LEU A 358 -5.29 -2.95 22.24
CA LEU A 358 -6.44 -2.67 21.39
C LEU A 358 -6.02 -2.51 19.93
N ASN A 359 -6.78 -3.13 19.04
CA ASN A 359 -6.66 -2.94 17.61
C ASN A 359 -7.40 -1.64 17.20
N GLU A 360 -6.76 -0.50 17.43
CA GLU A 360 -7.31 0.83 17.11
C GLU A 360 -6.27 1.69 16.41
N PHE A 361 -6.74 2.69 15.66
CA PHE A 361 -5.85 3.63 14.98
C PHE A 361 -5.13 4.54 15.99
N TYR A 362 -3.80 4.57 15.91
CA TYR A 362 -2.92 5.44 16.68
C TYR A 362 -1.95 6.16 15.74
N GLY A 363 -2.26 7.40 15.39
CA GLY A 363 -1.34 8.34 14.72
C GLY A 363 -0.64 7.81 13.45
N ILE A 364 0.36 8.56 13.02
CA ILE A 364 1.35 8.16 12.01
C ILE A 364 2.71 8.38 12.69
N SER A 365 3.61 7.42 12.55
CA SER A 365 4.98 7.40 13.11
C SER A 365 5.86 6.61 12.14
N ASP A 366 7.12 6.30 12.48
CA ASP A 366 8.12 5.71 11.57
C ASP A 366 7.69 4.41 10.85
N HIS A 367 6.78 3.62 11.44
CA HIS A 367 6.18 2.43 10.79
C HIS A 367 5.48 2.73 9.45
N TYR A 368 5.08 3.98 9.22
CA TYR A 368 4.29 4.39 8.05
C TYR A 368 5.02 4.08 6.74
N TYR A 369 6.30 4.43 6.65
CA TYR A 369 7.05 4.24 5.41
C TYR A 369 7.34 2.77 5.11
N PHE A 370 7.39 1.91 6.14
CA PHE A 370 7.44 0.46 5.95
C PHE A 370 6.14 -0.04 5.28
N LEU A 371 4.97 0.33 5.81
CA LEU A 371 3.68 -0.05 5.23
C LEU A 371 3.55 0.47 3.79
N HIS A 372 3.92 1.73 3.55
CA HIS A 372 3.89 2.36 2.23
C HIS A 372 4.73 1.59 1.20
N ASN A 373 5.84 0.99 1.64
CA ASN A 373 6.72 0.16 0.83
C ASN A 373 6.35 -1.33 0.82
N LYS A 374 5.14 -1.68 1.26
CA LYS A 374 4.59 -3.04 1.35
C LYS A 374 5.39 -3.97 2.27
N ILE A 375 5.98 -3.40 3.31
CA ILE A 375 6.65 -4.13 4.39
C ILE A 375 5.69 -4.21 5.59
N PRO A 376 5.42 -5.41 6.13
CA PRO A 376 4.59 -5.56 7.33
C PRO A 376 5.16 -4.75 8.49
N ALA A 377 4.41 -3.78 8.98
CA ALA A 377 4.86 -2.96 10.10
C ALA A 377 3.73 -2.56 11.03
N VAL A 378 4.05 -2.33 12.29
CA VAL A 378 3.11 -1.86 13.31
C VAL A 378 3.75 -0.79 14.17
N THR A 379 2.93 0.09 14.75
CA THR A 379 3.34 0.93 15.89
C THR A 379 2.55 0.54 17.13
N LEU A 380 3.26 0.45 18.26
CA LEU A 380 2.66 0.41 19.58
C LEU A 380 2.71 1.80 20.23
N GLY A 381 1.57 2.26 20.74
CA GLY A 381 1.44 3.52 21.46
C GLY A 381 0.19 3.53 22.34
N GLN A 382 -0.11 4.63 23.03
CA GLN A 382 -1.31 4.71 23.87
C GLN A 382 -2.37 5.69 23.32
N LYS A 383 -3.64 5.35 23.45
CA LYS A 383 -4.77 6.05 22.80
C LYS A 383 -4.94 7.52 23.21
N ASP A 384 -4.95 7.82 24.51
CA ASP A 384 -5.32 9.15 25.03
C ASP A 384 -4.19 10.18 24.89
N VAL A 385 -3.15 9.81 24.16
CA VAL A 385 -2.02 10.64 23.77
C VAL A 385 -2.38 11.62 22.64
N LEU A 386 -3.38 11.27 21.80
CA LEU A 386 -3.80 12.02 20.60
C LEU A 386 -4.86 13.11 20.84
N GLY A 387 -5.33 13.28 22.08
CA GLY A 387 -5.99 14.53 22.48
C GLY A 387 -7.46 14.65 22.11
N GLU A 388 -8.20 13.54 21.98
CA GLU A 388 -9.67 13.57 21.80
C GLU A 388 -10.39 14.38 22.89
N ASN A 389 -9.77 14.55 24.07
CA ASN A 389 -10.28 15.37 25.18
C ASN A 389 -9.36 16.53 25.61
N ASN A 390 -8.34 16.91 24.84
CA ASN A 390 -7.43 18.03 25.17
C ASN A 390 -6.63 17.85 26.49
N THR A 391 -6.55 16.64 27.06
CA THR A 391 -5.96 16.32 28.38
C THR A 391 -4.52 15.77 28.33
N THR A 392 -3.91 15.68 27.15
CA THR A 392 -2.62 14.99 26.97
C THR A 392 -1.44 15.93 27.23
N SER A 393 -0.37 15.43 27.84
CA SER A 393 0.86 16.19 28.11
C SER A 393 1.84 16.24 26.93
N ILE A 394 1.61 15.45 25.87
CA ILE A 394 2.50 15.40 24.68
C ILE A 394 2.71 16.77 24.05
N HIS A 395 3.92 17.04 23.58
CA HIS A 395 4.28 18.33 22.99
C HIS A 395 3.98 19.54 23.90
N THR A 396 3.79 19.33 25.20
CA THR A 396 3.63 20.37 26.21
C THR A 396 4.81 20.30 27.17
N LYS A 397 5.04 21.37 27.95
CA LYS A 397 6.05 21.36 29.01
C LYS A 397 5.78 20.35 30.13
N TYR A 398 4.63 19.68 30.11
CA TYR A 398 4.27 18.64 31.07
C TYR A 398 4.64 17.23 30.64
N ASP A 399 5.13 17.02 29.40
CA ASP A 399 5.71 15.73 29.02
C ASP A 399 7.08 15.55 29.69
N THR A 400 7.03 15.13 30.94
CA THR A 400 8.15 15.03 31.87
C THR A 400 8.16 13.68 32.54
N ILE A 401 9.28 13.34 33.16
CA ILE A 401 9.49 12.05 33.81
C ILE A 401 8.39 11.67 34.82
N ASP A 402 7.82 12.65 35.53
CA ASP A 402 6.79 12.42 36.54
C ASP A 402 5.49 11.86 35.95
N THR A 403 5.36 11.86 34.62
CA THR A 403 4.22 11.31 33.89
C THR A 403 4.43 9.86 33.42
N ILE A 404 5.50 9.18 33.86
CA ILE A 404 5.89 7.85 33.36
C ILE A 404 5.68 6.71 34.37
N ASP A 405 4.95 5.68 33.95
CA ASP A 405 4.89 4.36 34.56
C ASP A 405 5.95 3.41 33.97
N PHE A 406 7.12 3.40 34.62
CA PHE A 406 8.23 2.52 34.27
C PHE A 406 7.90 1.03 34.34
N ASN A 407 6.94 0.61 35.18
CA ASN A 407 6.55 -0.79 35.26
C ASN A 407 5.75 -1.20 34.04
N GLN A 408 4.91 -0.32 33.52
CA GLN A 408 4.18 -0.55 32.27
C GLN A 408 5.15 -0.69 31.09
N ILE A 409 6.11 0.23 30.93
CA ILE A 409 7.14 0.13 29.88
C ILE A 409 7.87 -1.20 29.99
N LYS A 410 8.35 -1.55 31.19
CA LYS A 410 9.05 -2.83 31.43
C LYS A 410 8.20 -4.06 31.06
N LYS A 411 6.90 -4.05 31.35
CA LYS A 411 5.98 -5.13 30.95
C LYS A 411 5.87 -5.22 29.44
N ILE A 412 5.64 -4.11 28.75
CA ILE A 412 5.55 -4.04 27.28
C ILE A 412 6.86 -4.55 26.64
N THR A 413 8.01 -4.05 27.10
CA THR A 413 9.35 -4.49 26.65
C THR A 413 9.57 -5.99 26.87
N ASN A 414 9.11 -6.55 28.00
CA ASN A 414 9.22 -8.00 28.25
C ASN A 414 8.31 -8.81 27.32
N THR A 415 7.06 -8.38 27.13
CA THR A 415 6.13 -9.03 26.20
C THR A 415 6.67 -9.01 24.76
N LEU A 416 7.26 -7.89 24.33
CA LEU A 416 7.91 -7.80 23.02
C LEU A 416 9.12 -8.72 22.90
N PHE A 417 9.93 -8.83 23.96
CA PHE A 417 11.01 -9.80 23.98
C PHE A 417 10.47 -11.23 23.83
N ASP A 418 9.41 -11.60 24.55
CA ASP A 418 8.80 -12.93 24.46
C ASP A 418 8.20 -13.18 23.07
N PHE A 419 7.58 -12.16 22.46
CA PHE A 419 7.11 -12.20 21.07
C PHE A 419 8.25 -12.54 20.10
N ILE A 420 9.37 -11.80 20.19
CA ILE A 420 10.53 -11.98 19.31
C ILE A 420 11.14 -13.38 19.48
N ILE A 421 11.25 -13.87 20.72
CA ILE A 421 11.80 -15.20 20.98
C ILE A 421 10.87 -16.31 20.47
N LYS A 422 9.55 -16.16 20.62
CA LYS A 422 8.55 -17.14 20.16
C LYS A 422 8.46 -17.19 18.64
N ASN A 423 8.76 -16.08 17.96
CA ASN A 423 8.65 -15.92 16.51
C ASN A 423 10.03 -15.78 15.82
N ASP A 424 11.10 -16.29 16.44
CA ASP A 424 12.43 -16.34 15.80
C ASP A 424 12.34 -17.07 14.45
N GLY A 425 12.86 -16.44 13.40
CA GLY A 425 12.79 -16.95 12.03
C GLY A 425 11.44 -16.81 11.30
N VAL A 426 10.39 -16.34 11.97
CA VAL A 426 9.07 -16.16 11.36
C VAL A 426 9.05 -14.94 10.46
N VAL A 427 8.78 -15.16 9.17
CA VAL A 427 8.54 -14.10 8.22
C VAL A 427 7.06 -13.79 8.19
N PHE A 428 6.68 -12.58 8.59
CA PHE A 428 5.36 -12.05 8.34
C PHE A 428 5.33 -11.56 6.89
N LYS A 429 4.38 -12.09 6.11
CA LYS A 429 4.13 -11.70 4.71
C LYS A 429 2.65 -11.36 4.54
N PRO A 430 2.29 -10.55 3.54
CA PRO A 430 0.94 -10.55 2.98
C PRO A 430 0.57 -12.00 2.59
N GLU A 431 -0.69 -12.43 2.75
CA GLU A 431 -1.04 -13.84 2.60
C GLU A 431 -0.62 -14.41 1.23
N THR A 432 0.13 -15.51 1.23
CA THR A 432 0.77 -16.09 0.04
C THR A 432 -0.14 -17.04 -0.75
N THR A 433 -1.35 -17.33 -0.27
CA THR A 433 -2.27 -18.29 -0.92
C THR A 433 -2.62 -17.85 -2.34
N PHE A 434 -2.81 -16.55 -2.55
CA PHE A 434 -3.11 -15.97 -3.85
C PHE A 434 -2.03 -16.29 -4.89
N LYS A 435 -0.76 -16.20 -4.49
CA LYS A 435 0.38 -16.39 -5.40
C LYS A 435 0.49 -17.83 -5.87
N LYS A 436 0.34 -18.81 -4.98
CA LYS A 436 0.44 -20.24 -5.33
C LYS A 436 -0.60 -20.66 -6.37
N THR A 437 -1.87 -20.28 -6.15
CA THR A 437 -2.95 -20.58 -7.10
C THR A 437 -2.68 -19.93 -8.45
N MET A 438 -2.33 -18.64 -8.45
CA MET A 438 -2.03 -17.90 -9.67
C MET A 438 -0.85 -18.50 -10.45
N GLU A 439 0.26 -18.83 -9.76
CA GLU A 439 1.44 -19.48 -10.36
C GLU A 439 1.11 -20.83 -11.00
N THR A 440 0.10 -21.53 -10.47
CA THR A 440 -0.32 -22.84 -10.99
C THR A 440 -1.22 -22.67 -12.22
N ILE A 441 -2.39 -22.03 -12.05
CA ILE A 441 -3.41 -22.01 -13.09
C ILE A 441 -3.05 -21.10 -14.27
N ALA A 442 -2.23 -20.07 -14.05
CA ALA A 442 -1.70 -19.19 -15.11
C ALA A 442 -0.29 -19.60 -15.56
N SER A 443 0.10 -20.86 -15.37
CA SER A 443 1.34 -21.40 -15.93
C SER A 443 1.17 -21.87 -17.38
N PRO A 444 2.26 -21.94 -18.16
CA PRO A 444 2.25 -22.59 -19.47
C PRO A 444 1.79 -24.06 -19.44
N GLU A 445 1.94 -24.77 -18.31
CA GLU A 445 1.53 -26.17 -18.16
C GLU A 445 0.00 -26.36 -18.21
N PHE A 446 -0.75 -25.29 -17.90
CA PHE A 446 -2.20 -25.21 -17.96
C PHE A 446 -2.71 -24.69 -19.32
N MET A 447 -1.79 -24.45 -20.27
CA MET A 447 -2.07 -24.27 -21.70
C MET A 447 -3.16 -23.24 -22.03
N GLY A 448 -3.27 -22.18 -21.22
CA GLY A 448 -4.26 -21.13 -21.42
C GLY A 448 -5.72 -21.58 -21.26
N ARG A 449 -5.96 -22.74 -20.64
CA ARG A 449 -7.26 -23.20 -20.10
C ARG A 449 -8.44 -23.17 -21.07
N LEU A 450 -8.20 -23.33 -22.38
CA LEU A 450 -9.25 -23.32 -23.41
C LEU A 450 -10.27 -24.44 -23.19
N PRO A 451 -11.60 -24.18 -23.22
CA PRO A 451 -12.61 -25.20 -22.97
C PRO A 451 -12.44 -26.46 -23.83
N GLY A 452 -12.43 -27.62 -23.18
CA GLY A 452 -12.34 -28.93 -23.86
C GLY A 452 -10.93 -29.34 -24.29
N THR A 453 -9.91 -28.73 -23.68
CA THR A 453 -8.50 -29.08 -23.82
C THR A 453 -7.92 -29.63 -22.51
N GLU A 454 -6.74 -30.27 -22.59
CA GLU A 454 -6.03 -30.80 -21.41
C GLU A 454 -5.79 -29.73 -20.33
N GLY A 455 -5.42 -28.50 -20.72
CA GLY A 455 -5.19 -27.41 -19.78
C GLY A 455 -6.44 -27.00 -19.00
N ASN A 456 -7.61 -27.07 -19.63
CA ASN A 456 -8.90 -26.80 -18.99
C ASN A 456 -9.27 -27.92 -18.03
N GLU A 457 -9.05 -29.19 -18.41
CA GLU A 457 -9.26 -30.35 -17.52
C GLU A 457 -8.37 -30.28 -16.28
N LYS A 458 -7.08 -29.94 -16.42
CA LYS A 458 -6.17 -29.70 -15.28
C LYS A 458 -6.67 -28.61 -14.33
N THR A 459 -7.29 -27.56 -14.87
CA THR A 459 -7.87 -26.47 -14.06
C THR A 459 -9.07 -26.97 -13.27
N VAL A 460 -9.95 -27.73 -13.92
CA VAL A 460 -11.11 -28.37 -13.28
C VAL A 460 -10.66 -29.29 -12.14
N GLU A 461 -9.64 -30.13 -12.38
CA GLU A 461 -9.06 -31.01 -11.35
C GLU A 461 -8.46 -30.21 -10.19
N TYR A 462 -7.64 -29.18 -10.48
CA TYR A 462 -7.03 -28.34 -9.44
C TYR A 462 -8.08 -27.68 -8.52
N ILE A 463 -9.16 -27.14 -9.08
CA ILE A 463 -10.23 -26.50 -8.31
C ILE A 463 -11.01 -27.56 -7.49
N THR A 464 -11.24 -28.74 -8.09
CA THR A 464 -11.93 -29.85 -7.40
C THR A 464 -11.12 -30.32 -6.19
N ASP A 465 -9.82 -30.60 -6.39
CA ASP A 465 -8.90 -31.01 -5.32
C ASP A 465 -8.85 -29.96 -4.20
N PHE A 466 -8.87 -28.68 -4.56
CA PHE A 466 -8.92 -27.60 -3.58
C PHE A 466 -10.24 -27.60 -2.78
N TYR A 467 -11.39 -27.77 -3.42
CA TYR A 467 -12.69 -27.86 -2.75
C TYR A 467 -12.76 -29.06 -1.80
N GLU A 468 -12.21 -30.20 -2.20
CA GLU A 468 -12.07 -31.38 -1.34
C GLU A 468 -11.13 -31.11 -0.16
N GLU A 469 -9.99 -30.46 -0.38
CA GLU A 469 -8.98 -30.14 0.65
C GLU A 469 -9.57 -29.27 1.77
N ILE A 470 -10.32 -28.22 1.41
CA ILE A 470 -10.94 -27.32 2.40
C ILE A 470 -12.23 -27.89 3.01
N GLY A 471 -12.76 -28.96 2.39
CA GLY A 471 -13.95 -29.69 2.83
C GLY A 471 -15.24 -28.93 2.54
N LEU A 472 -15.40 -28.37 1.34
CA LEU A 472 -16.70 -27.86 0.86
C LEU A 472 -17.68 -29.01 0.61
N ASP A 473 -18.97 -28.74 0.76
CA ASP A 473 -20.00 -29.66 0.27
C ASP A 473 -20.09 -29.59 -1.26
N THR A 474 -20.48 -30.69 -1.89
CA THR A 474 -20.84 -30.69 -3.31
C THR A 474 -22.09 -29.85 -3.56
N TYR A 475 -22.19 -29.23 -4.74
CA TYR A 475 -23.39 -28.51 -5.12
C TYR A 475 -24.59 -29.47 -5.20
N ASP A 476 -24.42 -30.59 -5.90
CA ASP A 476 -25.36 -31.70 -6.03
C ASP A 476 -24.70 -33.05 -5.68
N GLU A 477 -24.70 -34.01 -6.60
CA GLU A 477 -24.11 -35.35 -6.44
C GLU A 477 -22.58 -35.29 -6.43
N ASP A 478 -22.00 -34.35 -7.18
CA ASP A 478 -20.57 -34.04 -7.21
C ASP A 478 -20.35 -32.52 -7.37
N TYR A 479 -19.10 -32.09 -7.58
CA TYR A 479 -18.74 -30.69 -7.81
C TYR A 479 -18.96 -30.24 -9.26
N TYR A 480 -19.43 -31.10 -10.17
CA TYR A 480 -19.46 -30.79 -11.59
C TYR A 480 -20.85 -30.34 -12.03
N HIS A 481 -20.87 -29.24 -12.78
CA HIS A 481 -22.03 -28.86 -13.58
C HIS A 481 -21.67 -28.98 -15.06
N ASP A 482 -22.12 -30.09 -15.66
CA ASP A 482 -21.77 -30.52 -17.01
C ASP A 482 -22.66 -29.85 -18.07
N THR A 483 -22.03 -29.28 -19.11
CA THR A 483 -22.74 -28.79 -20.30
C THR A 483 -22.06 -29.30 -21.57
N ILE A 484 -22.85 -29.90 -22.48
CA ILE A 484 -22.36 -30.31 -23.80
C ILE A 484 -22.35 -29.09 -24.72
N GLN A 485 -21.16 -28.68 -25.15
CA GLN A 485 -20.98 -27.52 -26.03
C GLN A 485 -20.17 -27.89 -27.28
N THR A 486 -20.34 -27.05 -28.31
CA THR A 486 -19.43 -27.07 -29.46
C THR A 486 -18.26 -26.16 -29.15
N VAL A 487 -17.09 -26.75 -28.92
CA VAL A 487 -15.86 -26.03 -28.58
C VAL A 487 -14.89 -26.05 -29.74
N PHE A 488 -13.95 -25.12 -29.68
CA PHE A 488 -12.85 -25.08 -30.63
C PHE A 488 -11.93 -26.30 -30.47
N ASN A 489 -11.46 -26.87 -31.59
CA ASN A 489 -10.47 -27.93 -31.57
C ASN A 489 -9.13 -27.39 -32.07
N PRO A 490 -8.24 -26.94 -31.16
CA PRO A 490 -7.02 -26.28 -31.59
C PRO A 490 -6.03 -27.22 -32.29
N ASP A 491 -6.10 -28.52 -32.02
CA ASP A 491 -5.18 -29.54 -32.57
C ASP A 491 -5.46 -29.88 -34.04
N GLU A 492 -6.64 -29.53 -34.54
CA GLU A 492 -7.07 -29.81 -35.91
C GLU A 492 -7.19 -28.52 -36.74
N GLN A 493 -6.36 -27.52 -36.48
CA GLN A 493 -6.36 -26.27 -37.26
C GLN A 493 -5.42 -26.31 -38.46
N THR A 494 -5.79 -25.58 -39.52
CA THR A 494 -4.84 -25.19 -40.58
C THR A 494 -4.60 -23.70 -40.48
N ALA A 495 -3.34 -23.28 -40.34
CA ALA A 495 -2.96 -21.88 -40.44
C ALA A 495 -1.62 -21.77 -41.20
N ASN A 496 -1.69 -21.40 -42.47
CA ASN A 496 -0.52 -21.19 -43.34
C ASN A 496 -0.57 -19.81 -43.98
N LEU A 497 0.56 -19.11 -43.97
CA LEU A 497 0.76 -17.86 -44.68
C LEU A 497 2.09 -17.90 -45.43
N GLU A 498 2.02 -17.85 -46.75
CA GLU A 498 3.19 -17.74 -47.63
C GLU A 498 3.09 -16.50 -48.50
N ILE A 499 4.18 -15.75 -48.61
CA ILE A 499 4.28 -14.57 -49.47
C ILE A 499 5.32 -14.82 -50.54
N SER A 500 4.92 -14.63 -51.79
CA SER A 500 5.79 -14.69 -52.97
C SER A 500 6.21 -13.29 -53.40
N PHE A 501 7.46 -13.16 -53.84
CA PHE A 501 8.09 -11.89 -54.22
C PHE A 501 8.45 -11.86 -55.71
N ALA A 502 8.64 -10.66 -56.26
CA ALA A 502 8.95 -10.45 -57.68
C ALA A 502 10.32 -11.02 -58.11
N ASP A 503 11.23 -11.26 -57.15
CA ASP A 503 12.52 -11.91 -57.40
C ASP A 503 12.44 -13.45 -57.55
N GLY A 504 11.23 -14.01 -57.45
CA GLY A 504 10.96 -15.44 -57.55
C GLY A 504 11.16 -16.22 -56.25
N THR A 505 11.49 -15.55 -55.15
CA THR A 505 11.55 -16.17 -53.82
C THR A 505 10.19 -16.16 -53.14
N SER A 506 10.00 -17.06 -52.17
CA SER A 506 8.84 -17.05 -51.28
C SER A 506 9.27 -17.23 -49.82
N LYS A 507 8.39 -16.83 -48.90
CA LYS A 507 8.62 -16.94 -47.46
C LYS A 507 7.34 -17.32 -46.72
N THR A 508 7.44 -18.37 -45.93
CA THR A 508 6.40 -18.79 -44.98
C THR A 508 6.55 -18.03 -43.65
N TYR A 509 5.44 -17.61 -43.10
CA TYR A 509 5.34 -16.94 -41.79
C TYR A 509 4.72 -17.88 -40.76
N LYS A 510 5.13 -17.75 -39.50
CA LYS A 510 4.68 -18.62 -38.41
C LYS A 510 3.42 -18.08 -37.74
N TYR A 511 2.36 -18.88 -37.72
CA TYR A 511 1.16 -18.59 -36.94
C TYR A 511 1.49 -18.46 -35.44
N GLY A 512 0.85 -17.50 -34.75
CA GLY A 512 1.10 -17.17 -33.34
C GLY A 512 2.37 -16.34 -33.06
N LYS A 513 3.23 -16.15 -34.07
CA LYS A 513 4.48 -15.36 -33.94
C LYS A 513 4.60 -14.23 -34.95
N ASP A 514 4.30 -14.51 -36.21
CA ASP A 514 4.36 -13.52 -37.29
C ASP A 514 2.97 -12.96 -37.60
N TYR A 515 1.91 -13.75 -37.39
CA TYR A 515 0.51 -13.36 -37.52
C TYR A 515 -0.41 -14.20 -36.63
N ILE A 516 -1.57 -13.63 -36.26
CA ILE A 516 -2.72 -14.34 -35.67
C ILE A 516 -3.98 -13.81 -36.33
N ASP A 517 -5.00 -14.64 -36.48
CA ASP A 517 -6.30 -14.22 -36.98
C ASP A 517 -7.29 -13.94 -35.84
N TYR A 518 -8.42 -13.35 -36.21
CA TYR A 518 -9.63 -13.40 -35.39
C TYR A 518 -10.41 -14.65 -35.80
N PRO A 519 -10.57 -15.64 -34.89
CA PRO A 519 -11.14 -16.94 -35.25
C PRO A 519 -12.49 -16.81 -35.94
N SER A 520 -12.59 -17.32 -37.17
CA SER A 520 -13.81 -17.36 -37.97
C SER A 520 -14.11 -18.78 -38.42
N LEU A 521 -15.37 -19.23 -38.30
CA LEU A 521 -15.79 -20.56 -38.77
C LEU A 521 -15.75 -20.70 -40.31
N ILE A 522 -15.41 -19.63 -41.04
CA ILE A 522 -15.29 -19.64 -42.49
C ILE A 522 -13.87 -20.07 -42.85
N ALA A 523 -13.75 -21.30 -43.35
CA ALA A 523 -12.51 -21.77 -43.96
C ALA A 523 -12.09 -20.80 -45.08
N THR A 524 -10.86 -20.32 -44.99
CA THR A 524 -10.32 -19.27 -45.83
C THR A 524 -9.18 -19.84 -46.65
N ASN A 525 -9.30 -19.71 -47.96
CA ASN A 525 -8.21 -19.97 -48.89
C ASN A 525 -8.14 -18.76 -49.84
N ILE A 526 -7.18 -17.89 -49.57
CA ILE A 526 -6.96 -16.64 -50.30
C ILE A 526 -5.61 -16.73 -50.98
N ASN A 527 -5.62 -16.60 -52.31
CA ASN A 527 -4.43 -16.46 -53.12
C ASN A 527 -4.61 -15.19 -53.98
N THR A 528 -4.04 -14.07 -53.54
CA THR A 528 -4.23 -12.77 -54.20
C THR A 528 -3.11 -11.78 -53.86
N THR A 529 -3.23 -10.54 -54.36
CA THR A 529 -2.31 -9.43 -54.10
C THR A 529 -2.77 -8.57 -52.93
N ILE A 530 -1.89 -7.66 -52.48
CA ILE A 530 -2.19 -6.70 -51.41
C ILE A 530 -2.51 -5.32 -51.97
N THR A 531 -3.18 -4.50 -51.18
CA THR A 531 -3.28 -3.05 -51.39
C THR A 531 -3.15 -2.32 -50.05
N PHE A 532 -2.62 -1.10 -50.10
CA PHE A 532 -2.61 -0.16 -48.96
C PHE A 532 -3.64 0.97 -49.17
N ASP A 533 -4.34 0.98 -50.31
CA ASP A 533 -5.34 1.97 -50.65
C ASP A 533 -6.74 1.43 -50.32
N LYS A 534 -7.45 2.13 -49.42
CA LYS A 534 -8.82 1.77 -49.04
C LYS A 534 -9.84 2.02 -50.14
N GLU A 535 -9.51 2.92 -51.07
CA GLU A 535 -10.36 3.29 -52.21
C GLU A 535 -9.99 2.52 -53.48
N ASP A 536 -9.15 1.48 -53.36
CA ASP A 536 -8.79 0.62 -54.49
C ASP A 536 -10.06 0.04 -55.12
N SER A 537 -10.30 0.35 -56.39
CA SER A 537 -11.50 -0.10 -57.10
C SER A 537 -11.64 -1.63 -57.19
N ASP A 538 -10.56 -2.37 -56.92
CA ASP A 538 -10.49 -3.83 -56.89
C ASP A 538 -10.22 -4.39 -55.47
N ILE A 539 -10.50 -3.60 -54.43
CA ILE A 539 -10.25 -3.97 -53.02
C ILE A 539 -10.94 -5.28 -52.63
N GLU A 540 -12.12 -5.58 -53.18
CA GLU A 540 -12.88 -6.80 -52.88
C GLU A 540 -12.14 -8.10 -53.27
N ASN A 541 -11.16 -8.01 -54.18
CA ASN A 541 -10.31 -9.11 -54.60
C ASN A 541 -8.91 -9.11 -53.96
N LYS A 542 -8.57 -8.10 -53.16
CA LYS A 542 -7.23 -7.91 -52.58
C LYS A 542 -7.25 -7.98 -51.05
N ILE A 543 -6.07 -8.19 -50.47
CA ILE A 543 -5.85 -8.06 -49.03
C ILE A 543 -5.52 -6.60 -48.74
N LEU A 544 -6.32 -5.93 -47.92
CA LEU A 544 -6.02 -4.58 -47.45
C LEU A 544 -5.02 -4.65 -46.29
N VAL A 545 -3.92 -3.92 -46.38
CA VAL A 545 -2.92 -3.83 -45.32
C VAL A 545 -3.00 -2.46 -44.66
N ILE A 546 -3.26 -2.42 -43.35
CA ILE A 546 -3.43 -1.19 -42.56
C ILE A 546 -2.45 -1.13 -41.39
N ASP A 547 -2.11 0.09 -40.96
CA ASP A 547 -1.29 0.28 -39.77
C ASP A 547 -2.10 0.20 -38.48
N LYS A 548 -1.40 0.14 -37.35
CA LYS A 548 -2.00 -0.03 -36.02
C LYS A 548 -2.87 1.16 -35.55
N ASN A 549 -2.65 2.35 -36.12
CA ASN A 549 -3.39 3.56 -35.78
C ASN A 549 -4.66 3.72 -36.63
N ASP A 550 -4.90 2.79 -37.57
CA ASP A 550 -6.08 2.80 -38.41
C ASP A 550 -7.30 2.32 -37.64
N THR A 551 -8.21 3.27 -37.36
CA THR A 551 -9.43 3.04 -36.56
C THR A 551 -10.68 2.75 -37.41
N THR A 552 -10.51 2.49 -38.71
CA THR A 552 -11.65 2.21 -39.59
C THR A 552 -12.37 0.95 -39.14
N SER A 553 -13.70 1.03 -39.05
CA SER A 553 -14.51 -0.13 -38.67
C SER A 553 -14.31 -1.25 -39.69
N ARG A 554 -13.80 -2.39 -39.23
CA ARG A 554 -13.62 -3.58 -40.09
C ARG A 554 -14.92 -4.11 -40.70
N TRP A 555 -16.06 -3.79 -40.09
CA TRP A 555 -17.40 -4.11 -40.59
C TRP A 555 -17.79 -3.35 -41.86
N GLU A 556 -17.12 -2.23 -42.13
CA GLU A 556 -17.38 -1.37 -43.30
C GLU A 556 -16.46 -1.70 -44.48
N ILE A 557 -15.41 -2.49 -44.25
CA ILE A 557 -14.37 -2.80 -45.24
C ILE A 557 -14.73 -4.08 -45.98
N LYS A 558 -14.85 -3.98 -47.32
CA LYS A 558 -15.19 -5.11 -48.21
C LYS A 558 -13.98 -5.85 -48.79
N ALA A 559 -12.78 -5.64 -48.24
CA ALA A 559 -11.58 -6.30 -48.70
C ALA A 559 -11.69 -7.82 -48.60
N LYS A 560 -10.90 -8.57 -49.39
CA LYS A 560 -10.87 -10.03 -49.33
C LYS A 560 -10.40 -10.54 -47.95
N ALA A 561 -9.43 -9.83 -47.37
CA ALA A 561 -9.00 -9.93 -45.98
C ALA A 561 -8.34 -8.60 -45.57
N ILE A 562 -8.18 -8.40 -44.27
CA ILE A 562 -7.52 -7.23 -43.69
C ILE A 562 -6.32 -7.69 -42.89
N PHE A 563 -5.13 -7.16 -43.19
CA PHE A 563 -3.92 -7.37 -42.41
C PHE A 563 -3.61 -6.08 -41.64
N GLN A 564 -3.79 -6.09 -40.33
CA GLN A 564 -3.50 -4.94 -39.47
C GLN A 564 -2.19 -5.14 -38.71
N GLN A 565 -1.32 -4.14 -38.75
CA GLN A 565 -0.09 -4.11 -37.95
C GLN A 565 -0.40 -4.22 -36.45
N ALA A 566 0.35 -5.05 -35.73
CA ALA A 566 0.31 -5.17 -34.27
C ALA A 566 1.71 -4.98 -33.64
N ASP A 567 1.77 -4.31 -32.48
CA ASP A 567 2.99 -3.90 -31.77
C ASP A 567 3.72 -5.04 -31.04
N SER A 568 3.60 -6.29 -31.51
CA SER A 568 4.09 -7.54 -30.92
C SER A 568 3.25 -8.17 -29.81
N MET A 569 2.20 -7.47 -29.34
CA MET A 569 1.09 -8.03 -28.59
C MET A 569 0.01 -8.50 -29.58
N PHE A 570 -0.06 -9.81 -29.80
CA PHE A 570 -1.19 -10.39 -30.51
C PHE A 570 -2.33 -10.58 -29.54
N ARG A 571 -3.51 -10.06 -29.88
CA ARG A 571 -4.72 -10.27 -29.11
C ARG A 571 -5.58 -11.34 -29.76
N ILE A 572 -5.85 -12.45 -29.10
CA ILE A 572 -6.89 -13.38 -29.57
C ILE A 572 -8.25 -12.92 -29.03
N THR A 573 -9.35 -13.18 -29.73
CA THR A 573 -10.70 -12.85 -29.25
C THR A 573 -11.65 -14.00 -29.47
N LYS A 574 -12.84 -13.94 -28.85
CA LYS A 574 -13.94 -14.90 -29.03
C LYS A 574 -14.26 -15.15 -30.51
N LEU A 575 -14.77 -16.35 -30.81
CA LEU A 575 -15.27 -16.71 -32.15
C LEU A 575 -16.43 -15.78 -32.54
N PHE A 576 -16.23 -14.95 -33.55
CA PHE A 576 -17.28 -14.11 -34.14
C PHE A 576 -17.49 -14.48 -35.60
N ALA A 577 -18.74 -14.39 -36.06
CA ALA A 577 -19.05 -14.42 -37.48
C ALA A 577 -18.70 -13.06 -38.10
N GLU A 578 -17.41 -12.83 -38.34
CA GLU A 578 -16.93 -11.63 -39.03
C GLU A 578 -17.17 -11.77 -40.54
N PRO A 579 -17.62 -10.70 -41.24
CA PRO A 579 -17.88 -10.74 -42.68
C PRO A 579 -16.60 -10.82 -43.51
N THR A 580 -15.46 -10.43 -42.93
CA THR A 580 -14.15 -10.34 -43.57
C THR A 580 -13.09 -10.93 -42.65
N ASN A 581 -12.18 -11.73 -43.21
CA ASN A 581 -11.05 -12.28 -42.46
C ASN A 581 -10.13 -11.15 -42.00
N TYR A 582 -9.92 -11.05 -40.70
CA TYR A 582 -9.10 -10.01 -40.10
C TYR A 582 -7.90 -10.66 -39.40
N ILE A 583 -6.69 -10.25 -39.81
CA ILE A 583 -5.42 -10.83 -39.39
C ILE A 583 -4.56 -9.75 -38.77
N GLN A 584 -4.10 -9.97 -37.55
CA GLN A 584 -3.05 -9.17 -36.95
C GLN A 584 -1.70 -9.68 -37.45
N VAL A 585 -0.84 -8.76 -37.90
CA VAL A 585 0.49 -9.07 -38.42
C VAL A 585 1.56 -8.38 -37.59
N SER A 586 2.65 -9.10 -37.30
CA SER A 586 3.79 -8.54 -36.57
C SER A 586 4.40 -7.34 -37.31
N ASN A 587 5.05 -6.44 -36.57
CA ASN A 587 5.84 -5.35 -37.15
C ASN A 587 6.82 -5.82 -38.24
N LYS A 588 7.40 -7.02 -38.07
CA LYS A 588 8.29 -7.62 -39.07
C LYS A 588 7.55 -7.99 -40.35
N LEU A 589 6.42 -8.70 -40.24
CA LEU A 589 5.60 -9.07 -41.38
C LEU A 589 5.02 -7.82 -42.07
N TYR A 590 4.51 -6.85 -41.33
CA TYR A 590 4.04 -5.57 -41.87
C TYR A 590 5.13 -4.84 -42.67
N ASN A 591 6.36 -4.77 -42.15
CA ASN A 591 7.48 -4.17 -42.87
C ASN A 591 7.85 -4.95 -44.14
N ASP A 592 7.82 -6.28 -44.09
CA ASP A 592 7.99 -7.11 -45.28
C ASP A 592 6.89 -6.83 -46.32
N LEU A 593 5.62 -6.66 -45.90
CA LEU A 593 4.49 -6.30 -46.75
C LEU A 593 4.65 -4.92 -47.42
N LYS A 594 5.23 -3.97 -46.70
CA LYS A 594 5.34 -2.56 -47.13
C LYS A 594 6.53 -2.28 -48.04
N THR A 595 7.63 -3.01 -47.86
CA THR A 595 8.94 -2.66 -48.45
C THR A 595 9.40 -3.56 -49.58
N LYS A 596 8.76 -4.73 -49.76
CA LYS A 596 9.14 -5.71 -50.78
C LYS A 596 8.12 -5.74 -51.91
N ASP A 597 8.60 -6.03 -53.12
CA ASP A 597 7.73 -6.24 -54.27
C ASP A 597 7.04 -7.60 -54.17
N ILE A 598 5.79 -7.60 -53.69
CA ILE A 598 4.97 -8.79 -53.49
C ILE A 598 4.19 -9.11 -54.76
N THR A 599 4.25 -10.37 -55.18
CA THR A 599 3.49 -10.88 -56.32
C THR A 599 2.22 -11.60 -55.87
N THR A 600 2.25 -12.31 -54.75
CA THR A 600 1.09 -13.07 -54.25
C THR A 600 1.21 -13.33 -52.75
N VAL A 601 0.08 -13.31 -52.06
CA VAL A 601 -0.11 -13.78 -50.69
C VAL A 601 -1.03 -14.99 -50.74
N ASP A 602 -0.54 -16.12 -50.21
CA ASP A 602 -1.29 -17.36 -50.01
C ASP A 602 -1.61 -17.50 -48.52
N LEU A 603 -2.88 -17.34 -48.15
CA LEU A 603 -3.39 -17.46 -46.80
C LEU A 603 -4.41 -18.59 -46.74
N GLN A 604 -4.11 -19.60 -45.92
CA GLN A 604 -4.99 -20.73 -45.66
C GLN A 604 -5.29 -20.81 -44.17
N LEU A 605 -6.56 -20.62 -43.80
CA LEU A 605 -7.06 -20.73 -42.44
C LEU A 605 -8.25 -21.69 -42.40
N SER A 606 -8.27 -22.64 -41.47
CA SER A 606 -9.44 -23.47 -41.21
C SER A 606 -9.56 -23.82 -39.73
N TYR A 607 -10.73 -23.53 -39.17
CA TYR A 607 -11.08 -23.80 -37.77
C TYR A 607 -11.94 -25.05 -37.73
N ASN A 608 -11.56 -26.01 -36.90
CA ASN A 608 -12.38 -27.18 -36.61
C ASN A 608 -12.99 -27.03 -35.21
N THR A 609 -14.21 -27.53 -35.07
CA THR A 609 -14.91 -27.58 -33.78
C THR A 609 -15.24 -29.03 -33.45
N LYS A 610 -15.35 -29.32 -32.16
CA LYS A 610 -15.77 -30.62 -31.64
C LYS A 610 -16.86 -30.42 -30.61
N LYS A 611 -17.73 -31.43 -30.44
CA LYS A 611 -18.59 -31.48 -29.27
C LYS A 611 -17.76 -31.98 -28.08
N ALA A 612 -17.77 -31.22 -26.99
CA ALA A 612 -17.13 -31.60 -25.75
C ALA A 612 -18.12 -31.45 -24.59
N ASN A 613 -17.97 -32.32 -23.59
CA ASN A 613 -18.62 -32.11 -22.30
C ASN A 613 -17.72 -31.21 -21.46
N ILE A 614 -18.16 -30.00 -21.18
CA ILE A 614 -17.40 -28.98 -20.47
C ILE A 614 -17.95 -28.87 -19.05
N LYS A 615 -17.05 -28.80 -18.06
CA LYS A 615 -17.41 -28.85 -16.64
C LYS A 615 -17.13 -27.52 -15.98
N SER A 616 -18.17 -26.91 -15.41
CA SER A 616 -17.99 -25.91 -14.35
C SER A 616 -17.80 -26.62 -13.01
N VAL A 617 -17.05 -26.02 -12.08
CA VAL A 617 -16.79 -26.59 -10.75
C VAL A 617 -17.52 -25.77 -9.69
N VAL A 618 -18.48 -26.39 -9.03
CA VAL A 618 -19.39 -25.71 -8.09
C VAL A 618 -19.36 -26.41 -6.73
N GLY A 619 -18.91 -25.68 -5.73
CA GLY A 619 -18.92 -26.09 -4.32
C GLY A 619 -19.95 -25.31 -3.51
N LYS A 620 -20.28 -25.81 -2.33
CA LYS A 620 -21.29 -25.24 -1.44
C LYS A 620 -20.81 -25.23 0.00
N ILE A 621 -21.06 -24.13 0.70
CA ILE A 621 -21.09 -24.06 2.16
C ILE A 621 -22.55 -24.03 2.54
N LYS A 622 -23.02 -25.09 3.20
CA LYS A 622 -24.43 -25.22 3.57
C LYS A 622 -24.81 -24.25 4.70
N GLY A 623 -25.86 -23.47 4.47
CA GLY A 623 -26.49 -22.61 5.46
C GLY A 623 -27.61 -23.30 6.23
N ILE A 624 -28.22 -22.55 7.15
CA ILE A 624 -29.39 -22.98 7.93
C ILE A 624 -30.65 -22.98 7.05
N ASP A 625 -30.83 -21.94 6.24
CA ASP A 625 -31.91 -21.74 5.27
C ASP A 625 -31.41 -21.98 3.83
N SER A 626 -31.46 -23.24 3.40
CA SER A 626 -31.13 -23.64 2.02
C SER A 626 -32.21 -23.29 0.98
N THR A 627 -33.16 -22.38 1.29
CA THR A 627 -34.00 -21.75 0.25
C THR A 627 -33.35 -20.48 -0.32
N LYS A 628 -32.26 -20.01 0.32
CA LYS A 628 -31.54 -18.80 -0.07
C LYS A 628 -30.08 -19.06 -0.33
N ALA A 629 -29.51 -18.33 -1.29
CA ALA A 629 -28.09 -18.46 -1.62
C ALA A 629 -27.42 -17.14 -2.00
N VAL A 630 -26.13 -17.06 -1.76
CA VAL A 630 -25.23 -16.13 -2.45
C VAL A 630 -24.28 -16.92 -3.34
N VAL A 631 -24.12 -16.48 -4.58
CA VAL A 631 -23.18 -17.06 -5.54
C VAL A 631 -21.95 -16.16 -5.61
N LEU A 632 -20.78 -16.73 -5.31
CA LEU A 632 -19.47 -16.13 -5.55
C LEU A 632 -18.89 -16.80 -6.78
N SER A 633 -18.71 -16.06 -7.87
CA SER A 633 -18.37 -16.65 -9.16
C SER A 633 -17.17 -15.99 -9.85
N ALA A 634 -16.53 -16.78 -10.71
CA ALA A 634 -15.53 -16.36 -11.67
C ALA A 634 -15.43 -17.44 -12.76
N HIS A 635 -14.95 -17.10 -13.96
CA HIS A 635 -14.70 -18.12 -14.98
C HIS A 635 -13.29 -18.68 -14.93
N LEU A 636 -13.17 -19.99 -15.13
CA LEU A 636 -11.92 -20.75 -15.06
C LEU A 636 -11.22 -20.86 -16.42
N ASP A 637 -11.98 -20.75 -17.51
CA ASP A 637 -11.45 -20.86 -18.86
C ASP A 637 -10.72 -19.59 -19.31
N HIS A 638 -9.95 -19.75 -20.38
CA HIS A 638 -9.32 -18.66 -21.11
C HIS A 638 -9.09 -19.07 -22.57
N VAL A 639 -8.33 -18.29 -23.33
CA VAL A 639 -8.27 -18.35 -24.79
C VAL A 639 -7.30 -19.38 -25.40
N GLY A 640 -6.51 -20.09 -24.60
CA GLY A 640 -5.63 -21.17 -25.07
C GLY A 640 -4.31 -20.72 -25.71
N TRP A 641 -4.04 -21.18 -26.94
CA TRP A 641 -2.77 -20.97 -27.64
C TRP A 641 -2.95 -20.73 -29.15
N ALA A 642 -1.94 -20.11 -29.77
CA ALA A 642 -1.80 -19.98 -31.21
C ALA A 642 -0.38 -20.35 -31.63
N GLY A 643 -0.24 -21.43 -32.42
CA GLY A 643 1.08 -22.00 -32.71
C GLY A 643 1.81 -22.39 -31.43
N ASP A 644 3.04 -21.90 -31.25
CA ASP A 644 3.85 -22.13 -30.04
C ASP A 644 3.58 -21.10 -28.92
N THR A 645 2.69 -20.13 -29.14
CA THR A 645 2.41 -19.04 -28.18
C THR A 645 1.21 -19.38 -27.32
N ILE A 646 1.42 -19.46 -25.99
CA ILE A 646 0.38 -19.73 -24.99
C ILE A 646 -0.08 -18.41 -24.36
N PHE A 647 -1.39 -18.25 -24.18
CA PHE A 647 -2.02 -17.12 -23.51
C PHE A 647 -2.43 -17.57 -22.11
N CYS A 648 -1.70 -17.15 -21.07
CA CYS A 648 -1.82 -17.76 -19.75
C CYS A 648 -3.01 -17.25 -18.92
N GLY A 649 -3.51 -16.04 -19.19
CA GLY A 649 -4.74 -15.53 -18.55
C GLY A 649 -4.62 -15.34 -17.05
N ALA A 650 -3.61 -14.61 -16.59
CA ALA A 650 -3.42 -14.34 -15.17
C ALA A 650 -4.45 -13.32 -14.66
N VAL A 651 -4.63 -12.22 -15.38
CA VAL A 651 -5.65 -11.21 -15.09
C VAL A 651 -7.02 -11.74 -15.50
N ASP A 652 -7.14 -12.29 -16.72
CA ASP A 652 -8.38 -12.84 -17.30
C ASP A 652 -8.33 -14.38 -17.39
N ASN A 653 -8.92 -15.15 -16.49
CA ASN A 653 -9.47 -14.72 -15.22
C ASN A 653 -8.90 -15.55 -14.05
N GLY A 654 -7.58 -15.81 -14.12
CA GLY A 654 -6.84 -16.39 -13.00
C GLY A 654 -7.01 -15.57 -11.71
N SER A 655 -7.14 -14.25 -11.82
CA SER A 655 -7.40 -13.33 -10.71
C SER A 655 -8.74 -13.60 -10.01
N GLY A 656 -9.83 -13.77 -10.78
CA GLY A 656 -11.15 -14.10 -10.25
C GLY A 656 -11.18 -15.48 -9.59
N ILE A 657 -10.63 -16.50 -10.24
CA ILE A 657 -10.52 -17.85 -9.66
C ILE A 657 -9.75 -17.82 -8.34
N THR A 658 -8.60 -17.17 -8.31
CA THR A 658 -7.79 -17.04 -7.10
C THR A 658 -8.59 -16.38 -5.96
N THR A 659 -9.38 -15.35 -6.28
CA THR A 659 -10.23 -14.65 -5.31
C THR A 659 -11.32 -15.55 -4.74
N ILE A 660 -12.07 -16.28 -5.58
CA ILE A 660 -13.17 -17.13 -5.10
C ILE A 660 -12.68 -18.36 -4.33
N LEU A 661 -11.50 -18.91 -4.66
CA LEU A 661 -10.91 -20.02 -3.90
C LEU A 661 -10.50 -19.58 -2.50
N GLU A 662 -9.91 -18.39 -2.38
CA GLU A 662 -9.53 -17.85 -1.07
C GLU A 662 -10.76 -17.49 -0.23
N LEU A 663 -11.79 -16.87 -0.85
CA LEU A 663 -13.09 -16.66 -0.20
C LEU A 663 -13.68 -17.97 0.30
N ALA A 664 -13.69 -19.01 -0.53
CA ALA A 664 -14.22 -20.32 -0.18
C ALA A 664 -13.53 -20.90 1.05
N LYS A 665 -12.19 -20.86 1.08
CA LYS A 665 -11.40 -21.32 2.23
C LYS A 665 -11.76 -20.56 3.50
N ARG A 666 -11.72 -19.23 3.47
CA ARG A 666 -12.00 -18.37 4.65
C ARG A 666 -13.43 -18.55 5.16
N LEU A 667 -14.41 -18.57 4.25
CA LEU A 667 -15.81 -18.75 4.59
C LEU A 667 -16.06 -20.17 5.14
N GLN A 668 -15.40 -21.19 4.60
CA GLN A 668 -15.53 -22.56 5.09
C GLN A 668 -14.83 -22.77 6.45
N GLU A 669 -13.76 -22.04 6.74
CA GLU A 669 -13.18 -21.99 8.07
C GLU A 669 -14.13 -21.32 9.07
N ARG A 670 -14.71 -20.16 8.72
CA ARG A 670 -15.70 -19.47 9.55
C ARG A 670 -16.96 -20.31 9.80
N SER A 671 -17.43 -21.05 8.80
CA SER A 671 -18.66 -21.86 8.91
C SER A 671 -18.58 -22.92 10.02
N LYS A 672 -17.36 -23.40 10.32
CA LYS A 672 -17.09 -24.36 11.40
C LYS A 672 -17.27 -23.75 12.79
N GLU A 673 -17.05 -22.44 12.92
CA GLU A 673 -17.25 -21.70 14.17
C GLU A 673 -18.71 -21.26 14.31
N GLN A 674 -19.28 -20.73 13.22
CA GLN A 674 -20.65 -20.25 13.16
C GLN A 674 -21.27 -20.58 11.79
N PRO A 675 -22.32 -21.41 11.73
CA PRO A 675 -23.05 -21.69 10.50
C PRO A 675 -23.62 -20.41 9.88
N PHE A 676 -23.60 -20.35 8.55
CA PHE A 676 -24.27 -19.28 7.80
C PHE A 676 -25.78 -19.46 7.82
N GLU A 677 -26.53 -18.38 7.74
CA GLU A 677 -27.99 -18.43 7.60
C GLU A 677 -28.38 -18.84 6.17
N THR A 678 -27.67 -18.36 5.14
CA THR A 678 -27.93 -18.73 3.73
C THR A 678 -26.85 -19.65 3.18
N ASP A 679 -27.16 -20.44 2.14
CA ASP A 679 -26.12 -21.20 1.43
C ASP A 679 -25.14 -20.23 0.74
N ILE A 680 -23.85 -20.59 0.73
CA ILE A 680 -22.84 -19.90 -0.08
C ILE A 680 -22.40 -20.86 -1.17
N ILE A 681 -22.60 -20.46 -2.42
CA ILE A 681 -22.23 -21.23 -3.60
C ILE A 681 -20.96 -20.64 -4.19
N ILE A 682 -19.94 -21.46 -4.37
CA ILE A 682 -18.66 -21.07 -4.99
C ILE A 682 -18.61 -21.67 -6.39
N ALA A 683 -18.77 -20.85 -7.42
CA ALA A 683 -18.93 -21.31 -8.80
C ALA A 683 -17.77 -20.86 -9.69
N ALA A 684 -16.94 -21.81 -10.10
CA ALA A 684 -15.94 -21.62 -11.15
C ALA A 684 -16.57 -22.02 -12.50
N PHE A 685 -17.06 -21.04 -13.25
CA PHE A 685 -17.73 -21.28 -14.53
C PHE A 685 -16.75 -21.60 -15.65
N ASN A 686 -17.16 -22.41 -16.61
CA ASN A 686 -16.36 -22.77 -17.77
C ASN A 686 -17.09 -22.36 -19.05
N GLY A 687 -16.37 -21.93 -20.08
CA GLY A 687 -16.94 -21.52 -21.35
C GLY A 687 -17.54 -20.11 -21.36
N GLU A 688 -17.03 -19.19 -20.53
CA GLU A 688 -17.39 -17.76 -20.59
C GLU A 688 -17.05 -17.19 -21.97
N ASP A 689 -15.89 -17.58 -22.50
CA ASP A 689 -15.42 -17.23 -23.84
C ASP A 689 -16.19 -17.94 -24.97
N SER A 690 -17.06 -18.89 -24.62
CA SER A 690 -17.85 -19.74 -25.52
C SER A 690 -19.36 -19.53 -25.40
N LEU A 691 -19.80 -18.27 -25.20
CA LEU A 691 -21.22 -17.83 -25.19
C LEU A 691 -21.99 -18.10 -23.89
N LEU A 692 -21.31 -18.32 -22.75
CA LEU A 692 -21.91 -18.33 -21.40
C LEU A 692 -22.96 -19.44 -21.16
N SER A 693 -22.99 -20.49 -21.97
CA SER A 693 -24.07 -21.49 -21.89
C SER A 693 -24.02 -22.37 -20.64
N CYS A 694 -22.83 -22.64 -20.09
CA CYS A 694 -22.69 -23.29 -18.76
C CYS A 694 -23.39 -22.48 -17.67
N THR A 695 -23.17 -21.17 -17.67
CA THR A 695 -23.73 -20.24 -16.67
C THR A 695 -25.25 -20.14 -16.83
N GLU A 696 -25.76 -20.14 -18.07
CA GLU A 696 -27.19 -20.18 -18.34
C GLU A 696 -27.86 -21.44 -17.79
N ASP A 697 -27.29 -22.63 -18.07
CA ASP A 697 -27.83 -23.89 -17.55
C ASP A 697 -27.80 -23.92 -16.01
N PHE A 698 -26.70 -23.47 -15.40
CA PHE A 698 -26.55 -23.38 -13.95
C PHE A 698 -27.59 -22.44 -13.32
N VAL A 699 -27.81 -21.25 -13.89
CA VAL A 699 -28.80 -20.29 -13.39
C VAL A 699 -30.21 -20.89 -13.48
N LEU A 700 -30.53 -21.61 -14.55
CA LEU A 700 -31.83 -22.29 -14.70
C LEU A 700 -32.03 -23.39 -13.66
N ASP A 701 -30.98 -24.14 -13.33
CA ASP A 701 -31.00 -25.16 -12.29
C ASP A 701 -31.19 -24.53 -10.89
N MET A 702 -30.40 -23.51 -10.55
CA MET A 702 -30.50 -22.74 -9.30
C MET A 702 -31.93 -22.24 -9.03
N ARG A 703 -32.63 -21.74 -10.07
CA ARG A 703 -34.02 -21.27 -9.96
C ARG A 703 -35.03 -22.34 -9.55
N ASN A 704 -34.70 -23.61 -9.71
CA ASN A 704 -35.54 -24.72 -9.26
C ASN A 704 -35.26 -25.11 -7.79
N LYS A 705 -34.13 -24.66 -7.23
CA LYS A 705 -33.64 -25.04 -5.90
C LYS A 705 -33.74 -23.93 -4.86
N TYR A 706 -33.59 -22.68 -5.28
CA TYR A 706 -33.55 -21.51 -4.41
C TYR A 706 -34.65 -20.52 -4.76
N ASP A 707 -35.34 -20.03 -3.73
CA ASP A 707 -36.37 -19.00 -3.84
C ASP A 707 -35.74 -17.61 -4.07
N GLU A 708 -34.56 -17.39 -3.49
CA GLU A 708 -33.96 -16.09 -3.28
C GLU A 708 -32.43 -16.17 -3.36
N PHE A 709 -31.82 -15.65 -4.42
CA PHE A 709 -30.36 -15.66 -4.56
C PHE A 709 -29.82 -14.49 -5.39
N TYR A 710 -28.51 -14.22 -5.27
CA TYR A 710 -27.80 -13.20 -6.04
C TYR A 710 -26.35 -13.60 -6.32
N ASP A 711 -25.72 -12.94 -7.28
CA ASP A 711 -24.37 -13.22 -7.75
C ASP A 711 -23.41 -12.05 -7.56
N ILE A 712 -22.21 -12.38 -7.07
CA ILE A 712 -21.02 -11.51 -7.07
C ILE A 712 -19.95 -12.22 -7.91
N ASN A 713 -19.88 -11.85 -9.18
CA ASN A 713 -18.85 -12.35 -10.09
C ASN A 713 -17.59 -11.48 -10.02
N ILE A 714 -16.41 -12.11 -10.15
CA ILE A 714 -15.12 -11.45 -10.18
C ILE A 714 -14.45 -11.77 -11.52
N ASP A 715 -14.17 -10.73 -12.29
CA ASP A 715 -13.61 -10.85 -13.63
C ASP A 715 -12.63 -9.71 -13.90
N THR A 716 -11.35 -10.06 -14.01
CA THR A 716 -10.24 -9.16 -14.34
C THR A 716 -9.95 -8.06 -13.30
N ILE A 717 -9.51 -8.47 -12.11
CA ILE A 717 -9.00 -7.58 -11.06
C ILE A 717 -7.49 -7.78 -10.84
N GLY A 718 -6.85 -6.85 -10.14
CA GLY A 718 -5.47 -7.05 -9.69
C GLY A 718 -4.42 -6.92 -10.79
N LYS A 719 -4.67 -6.13 -11.84
CA LYS A 719 -3.64 -5.75 -12.81
C LYS A 719 -2.82 -4.59 -12.23
N SER A 720 -1.49 -4.72 -12.22
CA SER A 720 -0.56 -3.79 -11.55
C SER A 720 -0.55 -2.37 -12.10
N ASP A 721 -0.83 -2.23 -13.40
CA ASP A 721 -1.01 -0.96 -14.11
C ASP A 721 -2.50 -0.74 -14.49
N GLY A 722 -3.43 -1.43 -13.81
CA GLY A 722 -4.86 -1.19 -13.93
C GLY A 722 -5.32 -0.03 -13.05
N GLY A 723 -6.44 0.58 -13.41
CA GLY A 723 -7.04 1.69 -12.67
C GLY A 723 -7.83 1.23 -11.44
N LEU A 724 -8.85 1.99 -11.07
CA LEU A 724 -9.73 1.68 -9.94
C LEU A 724 -10.57 0.42 -10.19
N ILE A 725 -10.98 -0.27 -9.12
CA ILE A 725 -11.99 -1.33 -9.21
C ILE A 725 -13.29 -0.74 -9.76
N CYS A 726 -13.95 -1.48 -10.64
CA CYS A 726 -15.23 -1.12 -11.24
C CYS A 726 -16.29 -2.15 -10.88
N MET A 727 -17.55 -1.72 -10.80
CA MET A 727 -18.68 -2.60 -10.54
C MET A 727 -19.76 -2.42 -11.60
N ASN A 728 -20.14 -3.51 -12.28
CA ASN A 728 -21.14 -3.50 -13.35
C ASN A 728 -22.36 -4.39 -13.03
N GLY A 729 -23.55 -3.95 -13.47
CA GLY A 729 -24.82 -4.67 -13.36
C GLY A 729 -25.72 -4.57 -14.61
N MET A 730 -25.16 -4.21 -15.79
CA MET A 730 -25.80 -3.98 -17.11
C MET A 730 -26.51 -2.62 -17.35
N PHE A 731 -26.71 -2.29 -18.64
CA PHE A 731 -27.18 -1.01 -19.22
C PHE A 731 -28.68 -0.68 -19.06
N GLU A 732 -29.54 -1.64 -18.73
CA GLU A 732 -30.95 -1.38 -18.43
C GLU A 732 -31.15 -1.61 -16.93
N GLU A 733 -31.06 -0.53 -16.16
CA GLU A 733 -31.16 -0.53 -14.69
C GLU A 733 -32.49 -1.14 -14.23
N SER A 734 -32.48 -2.44 -13.90
CA SER A 734 -33.47 -2.97 -12.99
C SER A 734 -33.12 -2.48 -11.57
N ASN A 735 -34.11 -1.99 -10.80
CA ASN A 735 -33.93 -1.52 -9.42
C ASN A 735 -33.25 -2.55 -8.48
N LEU A 736 -33.21 -3.83 -8.89
CA LEU A 736 -32.63 -4.95 -8.15
C LEU A 736 -31.10 -4.86 -8.04
N ASN A 737 -30.42 -4.54 -9.14
CA ASN A 737 -28.95 -4.43 -9.17
C ASN A 737 -28.44 -3.18 -8.46
N THR A 738 -29.21 -2.09 -8.50
CA THR A 738 -28.87 -0.83 -7.82
C THR A 738 -28.65 -1.04 -6.33
N THR A 739 -29.54 -1.81 -5.67
CA THR A 739 -29.47 -2.02 -4.22
C THR A 739 -28.24 -2.88 -3.85
N LEU A 740 -27.99 -3.99 -4.55
CA LEU A 740 -26.82 -4.85 -4.31
C LEU A 740 -25.50 -4.08 -4.51
N LYS A 741 -25.42 -3.35 -5.61
CA LYS A 741 -24.26 -2.54 -5.97
C LYS A 741 -23.98 -1.42 -4.98
N GLU A 742 -25.02 -0.74 -4.47
CA GLU A 742 -24.85 0.27 -3.42
C GLU A 742 -24.32 -0.37 -2.12
N SER A 743 -24.86 -1.51 -1.69
CA SER A 743 -24.42 -2.18 -0.47
C SER A 743 -22.97 -2.64 -0.54
N ILE A 744 -22.54 -3.22 -1.66
CA ILE A 744 -21.15 -3.63 -1.87
C ILE A 744 -20.26 -2.39 -2.00
N SER A 745 -20.67 -1.36 -2.77
CA SER A 745 -19.89 -0.12 -2.91
C SER A 745 -19.66 0.59 -1.58
N ASN A 746 -20.62 0.54 -0.65
CA ASN A 746 -20.45 1.07 0.70
C ASN A 746 -19.43 0.25 1.50
N SER A 747 -19.38 -1.07 1.32
CA SER A 747 -18.38 -1.93 1.96
C SER A 747 -16.98 -1.62 1.45
N PHE A 748 -16.82 -1.36 0.16
CA PHE A 748 -15.57 -0.88 -0.43
C PHE A 748 -15.15 0.48 0.17
N ARG A 749 -16.07 1.46 0.21
CA ARG A 749 -15.81 2.79 0.78
C ARG A 749 -15.47 2.75 2.27
N TYR A 750 -16.17 1.91 3.04
CA TYR A 750 -15.91 1.70 4.47
C TYR A 750 -14.54 1.08 4.73
N ASN A 751 -13.98 0.35 3.77
CA ASN A 751 -12.64 -0.21 3.83
C ASN A 751 -11.59 0.66 3.11
N GLY A 752 -11.92 1.91 2.78
CA GLY A 752 -11.00 2.87 2.19
C GLY A 752 -10.64 2.63 0.72
N LEU A 753 -11.34 1.72 0.03
CA LEU A 753 -11.14 1.42 -1.39
C LEU A 753 -12.22 2.11 -2.23
N LEU A 754 -11.80 2.89 -3.23
CA LEU A 754 -12.73 3.51 -4.17
C LEU A 754 -13.13 2.48 -5.24
N VAL A 755 -14.44 2.27 -5.39
CA VAL A 755 -15.02 1.52 -6.50
C VAL A 755 -15.79 2.47 -7.40
N LEU A 756 -15.55 2.35 -8.70
CA LEU A 756 -16.24 3.11 -9.73
C LEU A 756 -17.52 2.41 -10.14
N ASP A 757 -18.55 3.22 -10.28
CA ASP A 757 -19.79 2.85 -10.93
C ASP A 757 -19.66 3.16 -12.43
N GLU A 758 -18.99 2.26 -13.16
CA GLU A 758 -18.79 2.38 -14.61
C GLU A 758 -19.17 1.07 -15.29
N THR A 759 -19.77 1.16 -16.48
CA THR A 759 -20.02 0.02 -17.36
C THR A 759 -18.69 -0.49 -17.92
N TYR A 760 -18.06 -1.39 -17.17
CA TYR A 760 -17.01 -2.26 -17.67
C TYR A 760 -17.62 -3.36 -18.57
N GLY A 761 -16.83 -4.23 -19.20
CA GLY A 761 -17.34 -5.40 -19.91
C GLY A 761 -18.29 -6.24 -19.05
N GLY A 762 -18.90 -7.29 -19.61
CA GLY A 762 -19.63 -8.19 -18.73
C GLY A 762 -19.46 -9.65 -19.09
N SER A 763 -19.74 -10.44 -18.07
CA SER A 763 -19.23 -11.77 -17.79
C SER A 763 -20.41 -12.66 -17.37
N ASP A 764 -20.17 -13.69 -16.56
CA ASP A 764 -21.18 -14.66 -16.10
C ASP A 764 -22.41 -14.04 -15.43
N HIS A 765 -22.24 -12.96 -14.65
CA HIS A 765 -23.35 -12.22 -14.01
C HIS A 765 -24.47 -11.79 -14.99
N ARG A 766 -24.16 -11.66 -16.29
CA ARG A 766 -25.15 -11.27 -17.31
C ARG A 766 -26.30 -12.25 -17.40
N LEU A 767 -26.05 -13.54 -17.13
CA LEU A 767 -27.09 -14.57 -17.22
C LEU A 767 -28.03 -14.50 -16.02
N PHE A 768 -27.53 -14.17 -14.84
CA PHE A 768 -28.37 -13.86 -13.67
C PHE A 768 -29.32 -12.69 -13.99
N ASN A 769 -28.77 -11.61 -14.55
CA ASN A 769 -29.54 -10.42 -14.93
C ASN A 769 -30.58 -10.72 -16.02
N LYS A 770 -30.24 -11.53 -17.03
CA LYS A 770 -31.17 -12.00 -18.08
C LYS A 770 -32.42 -12.67 -17.50
N TYR A 771 -32.28 -13.35 -16.37
CA TYR A 771 -33.37 -14.04 -15.67
C TYR A 771 -33.94 -13.25 -14.47
N ASN A 772 -33.65 -11.95 -14.38
CA ASN A 772 -34.14 -11.05 -13.34
C ASN A 772 -33.70 -11.48 -11.92
N ILE A 773 -32.48 -12.01 -11.82
CA ILE A 773 -31.78 -12.31 -10.58
C ILE A 773 -30.68 -11.26 -10.39
N PRO A 774 -30.52 -10.66 -9.20
CA PRO A 774 -29.47 -9.66 -8.98
C PRO A 774 -28.09 -10.27 -9.21
N GLY A 775 -27.29 -9.66 -10.09
CA GLY A 775 -25.95 -10.13 -10.41
C GLY A 775 -25.04 -8.97 -10.79
N ILE A 776 -23.90 -8.88 -10.11
CA ILE A 776 -22.87 -7.87 -10.41
C ILE A 776 -21.56 -8.53 -10.83
N THR A 777 -20.70 -7.76 -11.52
CA THR A 777 -19.30 -8.11 -11.69
C THR A 777 -18.39 -7.04 -11.16
N LEU A 778 -17.37 -7.48 -10.42
CA LEU A 778 -16.19 -6.70 -10.08
C LEU A 778 -15.14 -6.89 -11.16
N GLY A 779 -14.68 -5.79 -11.72
CA GLY A 779 -13.52 -5.76 -12.61
C GLY A 779 -12.64 -4.56 -12.27
N GLN A 780 -11.77 -4.16 -13.19
CA GLN A 780 -10.88 -3.03 -12.96
C GLN A 780 -10.79 -2.15 -14.21
N LYS A 781 -10.66 -0.83 -14.00
CA LYS A 781 -10.53 0.17 -15.07
C LYS A 781 -9.22 -0.02 -15.83
N ASP A 782 -9.19 0.40 -17.10
CA ASP A 782 -8.00 0.38 -17.97
C ASP A 782 -7.41 -1.02 -18.22
N VAL A 783 -8.16 -2.05 -17.85
CA VAL A 783 -7.75 -3.43 -18.00
C VAL A 783 -7.81 -3.88 -19.47
N PHE A 784 -8.77 -3.38 -20.23
CA PHE A 784 -8.82 -3.49 -21.70
C PHE A 784 -8.04 -2.38 -22.44
N GLY A 785 -7.34 -1.51 -21.71
CA GLY A 785 -6.56 -0.38 -22.22
C GLY A 785 -7.39 0.68 -22.99
N GLU A 786 -6.84 1.88 -23.13
CA GLU A 786 -7.28 2.83 -24.17
C GLU A 786 -6.37 2.67 -25.40
N ASN A 787 -6.94 2.72 -26.61
CA ASN A 787 -6.20 2.76 -27.88
C ASN A 787 -5.22 1.58 -28.12
N GLY A 788 -5.60 0.34 -27.77
CA GLY A 788 -4.86 -0.86 -28.18
C GLY A 788 -3.68 -1.27 -27.29
N THR A 789 -3.65 -0.80 -26.04
CA THR A 789 -2.58 -1.09 -25.05
C THR A 789 -2.92 -2.23 -24.07
N THR A 790 -4.03 -2.97 -24.30
CA THR A 790 -4.42 -4.08 -23.43
C THR A 790 -3.38 -5.20 -23.42
N LYS A 791 -3.11 -5.71 -22.22
CA LYS A 791 -2.29 -6.91 -22.03
C LYS A 791 -3.12 -8.19 -21.95
N ILE A 792 -4.44 -8.07 -21.72
CA ILE A 792 -5.36 -9.22 -21.67
C ILE A 792 -5.59 -9.81 -23.05
N HIS A 793 -5.78 -11.13 -23.08
CA HIS A 793 -5.83 -11.98 -24.29
C HIS A 793 -4.55 -11.88 -25.12
N THR A 794 -3.45 -11.45 -24.52
CA THR A 794 -2.12 -11.42 -25.12
C THR A 794 -1.16 -12.31 -24.31
N LYS A 795 -0.01 -12.64 -24.90
CA LYS A 795 1.05 -13.38 -24.20
C LYS A 795 1.62 -12.65 -22.97
N GLU A 796 1.29 -11.36 -22.80
CA GLU A 796 1.71 -10.55 -21.65
C GLU A 796 0.77 -10.69 -20.45
N ASP A 797 -0.40 -11.32 -20.63
CA ASP A 797 -1.31 -11.67 -19.55
C ASP A 797 -0.73 -12.80 -18.69
N THR A 798 0.17 -12.42 -17.79
CA THR A 798 1.03 -13.28 -16.99
C THR A 798 1.07 -12.81 -15.55
N ILE A 799 1.59 -13.66 -14.66
CA ILE A 799 1.66 -13.36 -13.22
C ILE A 799 2.52 -12.12 -12.89
N ASP A 800 3.43 -11.72 -13.79
CA ASP A 800 4.33 -10.59 -13.61
C ASP A 800 3.62 -9.23 -13.59
N ILE A 801 2.37 -9.18 -14.08
CA ILE A 801 1.54 -7.97 -14.10
C ILE A 801 0.42 -8.01 -13.05
N ILE A 802 0.51 -8.91 -12.07
CA ILE A 802 -0.49 -9.05 -10.99
C ILE A 802 -0.09 -8.22 -9.76
N ASP A 803 -1.02 -7.39 -9.31
CA ASP A 803 -1.06 -6.79 -7.98
C ASP A 803 -1.86 -7.68 -7.02
N TYR A 804 -1.16 -8.60 -6.37
CA TYR A 804 -1.74 -9.50 -5.36
C TYR A 804 -2.36 -8.76 -4.18
N PHE A 805 -1.88 -7.55 -3.86
CA PHE A 805 -2.40 -6.75 -2.75
C PHE A 805 -3.78 -6.18 -3.07
N GLN A 806 -4.05 -5.84 -4.33
CA GLN A 806 -5.40 -5.46 -4.75
C GLN A 806 -6.36 -6.66 -4.73
N ILE A 807 -5.91 -7.84 -5.15
CA ILE A 807 -6.71 -9.08 -5.08
C ILE A 807 -7.09 -9.40 -3.62
N GLU A 808 -6.13 -9.32 -2.70
CA GLU A 808 -6.35 -9.55 -1.27
C GLU A 808 -7.34 -8.55 -0.67
N GLN A 809 -7.23 -7.25 -1.00
CA GLN A 809 -8.19 -6.23 -0.56
C GLN A 809 -9.62 -6.52 -1.03
N VAL A 810 -9.79 -6.88 -2.31
CA VAL A 810 -11.12 -7.22 -2.84
C VAL A 810 -11.66 -8.46 -2.13
N THR A 811 -10.81 -9.47 -1.91
CA THR A 811 -11.16 -10.69 -1.17
C THR A 811 -11.68 -10.38 0.23
N ASP A 812 -10.95 -9.58 1.01
CA ASP A 812 -11.34 -9.25 2.38
C ASP A 812 -12.63 -8.41 2.43
N ILE A 813 -12.79 -7.44 1.52
CA ILE A 813 -14.03 -6.64 1.47
C ILE A 813 -15.24 -7.50 1.15
N ILE A 814 -15.11 -8.46 0.22
CA ILE A 814 -16.21 -9.38 -0.11
C ILE A 814 -16.46 -10.35 1.03
N TYR A 815 -15.42 -10.88 1.68
CA TYR A 815 -15.57 -11.69 2.89
C TYR A 815 -16.39 -10.95 3.96
N ASP A 816 -15.99 -9.72 4.31
CA ASP A 816 -16.69 -8.91 5.31
C ASP A 816 -18.14 -8.59 4.89
N PHE A 817 -18.36 -8.33 3.60
CA PHE A 817 -19.69 -8.10 3.06
C PHE A 817 -20.60 -9.31 3.27
N ILE A 818 -20.10 -10.53 2.97
CA ILE A 818 -20.85 -11.78 3.15
C ILE A 818 -21.15 -12.01 4.63
N ILE A 819 -20.17 -11.86 5.53
CA ILE A 819 -20.39 -12.01 6.98
C ILE A 819 -21.42 -11.00 7.50
N THR A 820 -21.35 -9.75 7.06
CA THR A 820 -22.22 -8.66 7.57
C THR A 820 -23.67 -8.78 7.08
N ASN A 821 -23.89 -9.38 5.91
CA ASN A 821 -25.20 -9.50 5.28
C ASN A 821 -25.81 -10.90 5.40
N ASP A 822 -25.13 -11.85 6.06
CA ASP A 822 -25.60 -13.21 6.33
C ASP A 822 -27.06 -13.23 6.83
N GLY A 823 -27.91 -14.06 6.21
CA GLY A 823 -29.34 -14.19 6.53
C GLY A 823 -30.25 -13.09 5.97
N THR A 824 -29.71 -12.11 5.25
CA THR A 824 -30.50 -11.07 4.57
C THR A 824 -30.09 -10.98 3.10
N ILE A 825 -31.06 -10.78 2.20
CA ILE A 825 -30.76 -10.25 0.86
C ILE A 825 -30.35 -8.79 1.08
N TYR A 826 -29.03 -8.58 1.23
CA TYR A 826 -28.27 -7.33 1.30
C TYR A 826 -29.04 -6.05 1.72
N LYS A 827 -28.61 -5.39 2.81
CA LYS A 827 -29.34 -4.25 3.39
C LYS A 827 -29.13 -2.94 2.61
N SER A 828 -30.22 -2.18 2.39
CA SER A 828 -30.14 -0.80 1.90
C SER A 828 -29.63 0.18 2.98
N LEU A 829 -29.14 1.33 2.53
CA LEU A 829 -28.46 2.39 3.30
C LEU A 829 -29.23 2.90 4.54
N GLU A 830 -30.56 2.81 4.56
CA GLU A 830 -31.39 3.24 5.70
C GLU A 830 -31.30 2.30 6.92
N THR A 831 -30.86 1.06 6.71
CA THR A 831 -30.84 0.02 7.77
C THR A 831 -29.52 0.04 8.54
N LEU A 832 -28.40 0.33 7.87
CA LEU A 832 -27.06 0.43 8.49
C LEU A 832 -26.93 1.63 9.44
N LYS A 833 -27.70 2.71 9.22
CA LYS A 833 -27.73 3.89 10.12
C LYS A 833 -28.46 3.64 11.45
N LYS A 834 -29.12 2.50 11.63
CA LYS A 834 -29.82 2.15 12.88
C LYS A 834 -29.06 1.15 13.76
N SER A 835 -27.97 0.59 13.25
CA SER A 835 -27.12 -0.40 13.95
C SER A 835 -25.71 0.10 14.28
N ALA A 836 -25.40 1.37 13.96
CA ALA A 836 -24.29 2.14 14.51
C ALA A 836 -24.89 3.20 15.44
#